data_AF-A0A7G3AJZ9-F1
#
_entry.id   AF-A0A7G3AJZ9-F1
#
_cell.length_a   1.000
_cell.length_b   1.000
_cell.length_c   1.000
_cell.angle_alpha   90.00
_cell.angle_beta   90.00
_cell.angle_gamma   90.00
#
_symmetry.space_group_name_H-M   'P 1'
#
loop_
_entity.id
_entity.type
_entity.pdbx_description
1 polymer ?
#
loop_
_entity_poly.entity_id
_entity_poly.type
_entity_poly.pdbx_seq_one_letter_code
_entity_poly.pdbx_strand_id
1 'polypeptide(L)'
;MEFIIILLDKYRESWVKKIVHSIKESFLWDVTRTNVLVVSFTTSYEDNTRVLEIFSEENMPKMALLLPNSSFLLHNKFSLNNPIIILPAKARLEEVFQDKLKNLNGYEFRLSQYGVFPRSMVIGDHVFGFDGHLLDTLVASINSTYRIMAPGFSPDIFFRTVNDVLTDKADFNFNLRILFERSHQEAKVSWLYPLRVNSLCVVVPHASQRSIVEAILEPLLSLPTVLYLASMVAVWAVLVASIQRDPLGLAFNVIRITALSPLPRFMGTRTESILVVSALFLSFFFINRLQSIVTAFLVWPGFNKNIDTVAELNASKWSVLIPEGVMDLINTVDHGYDEYFLNKFIESELRPEHARHMEPEDLNGFAVYGFNVDPRVLYVANADGTQPLLHLMEECIFHSIASYIFQKHSPYVAPFNRVLRHINEAGLTTYWRDIAPREIVHLNRSMDRLDGNIEYHSRKLHLRFKDLYFTFFLYYVGTAAAAATFLGEILIHNRPKDIAVAAKWCMAPCFMPVYFEEAAQRIVDFAVRPDDVWIVSYPKCGTTWTQEMIWLICNNLDYEGSAKISLVERFPFLEIGHMLSRDWPNEDNIAKVENNPSPRFIKSHLPAHLLPTELWTVKPKIVYVARNAKDAAVSFYHHHVNIHYYKGSFEDFMDTFLDDKLMYSPYHPHILDFWHMRNEENILFLTYEDMKKDLPTVIRRMMKFFGKNYTEDQIHQLADHLSFSKFSKNPSVNLEGLLKGLEKAVNIKMKDQNYKFVRRGDCGGFRDEMSDELIERFDKWTESEMKRLNCEPELKEIFFLNEK
;
A
#
# COMPACT_ATOMS: atom_id res chain seq x y z
N MET A 1 9.82 19.41 7.11
CA MET A 1 10.02 19.00 8.51
C MET A 1 9.93 20.20 9.45
N GLU A 2 10.75 21.26 9.29
CA GLU A 2 10.66 22.47 10.13
C GLU A 2 9.32 23.22 10.05
N PHE A 3 8.67 23.24 8.88
CA PHE A 3 7.34 23.87 8.72
C PHE A 3 6.22 23.11 9.47
N ILE A 4 6.38 21.80 9.66
CA ILE A 4 5.43 20.95 10.42
C ILE A 4 5.64 21.15 11.92
N ILE A 5 6.89 21.38 12.35
CA ILE A 5 7.24 21.66 13.75
C ILE A 5 6.67 23.03 14.20
N ILE A 6 6.68 24.04 13.32
CA ILE A 6 6.10 25.37 13.60
C ILE A 6 4.57 25.35 13.70
N LEU A 7 3.90 24.49 12.93
CA LEU A 7 2.44 24.31 12.97
C LEU A 7 1.95 23.56 14.23
N LEU A 8 2.77 22.66 14.76
CA LEU A 8 2.45 21.85 15.94
C LEU A 8 2.59 22.61 17.27
N ASP A 9 3.35 23.71 17.32
CA ASP A 9 3.54 24.49 18.55
C ASP A 9 2.38 25.49 18.81
N LYS A 10 1.54 25.75 17.79
CA LYS A 10 0.43 26.72 17.86
C LYS A 10 -0.88 26.13 18.42
N TYR A 11 -1.01 24.80 18.52
CA TYR A 11 -2.23 24.12 18.97
C TYR A 11 -1.93 23.14 20.12
N ARG A 12 -1.64 23.68 21.31
CA ARG A 12 -1.43 22.89 22.53
C ARG A 12 -2.76 22.54 23.21
N GLU A 13 -3.25 21.33 22.97
CA GLU A 13 -4.24 20.69 23.86
C GLU A 13 -3.82 19.29 24.32
N SER A 14 -4.27 18.97 25.53
CA SER A 14 -3.91 17.90 26.47
C SER A 14 -3.81 16.46 25.89
N TRP A 15 -4.47 16.17 24.77
CA TRP A 15 -4.49 14.83 24.18
C TRP A 15 -3.17 14.44 23.46
N VAL A 16 -2.39 15.41 22.99
CA VAL A 16 -1.07 15.16 22.37
C VAL A 16 -0.03 14.70 23.40
N LYS A 17 -0.17 15.06 24.69
CA LYS A 17 0.69 14.51 25.75
C LYS A 17 0.50 13.00 25.94
N LYS A 18 -0.72 12.47 25.73
CA LYS A 18 -0.96 11.02 25.80
C LYS A 18 -0.42 10.29 24.57
N ILE A 19 -0.49 10.89 23.39
CA ILE A 19 0.01 10.30 22.15
C ILE A 19 1.54 10.39 22.08
N VAL A 20 2.15 11.50 22.49
CA VAL A 20 3.63 11.63 22.52
C VAL A 20 4.24 10.80 23.66
N HIS A 21 3.53 10.57 24.76
CA HIS A 21 3.98 9.61 25.79
C HIS A 21 3.87 8.15 25.31
N SER A 22 2.80 7.79 24.61
CA SER A 22 2.61 6.46 24.01
C SER A 22 3.56 6.19 22.83
N ILE A 23 3.89 7.21 22.03
CA ILE A 23 4.89 7.13 20.96
C ILE A 23 6.32 7.15 21.51
N LYS A 24 6.59 7.83 22.64
CA LYS A 24 7.90 7.75 23.32
C LYS A 24 8.17 6.38 23.93
N GLU A 25 7.16 5.67 24.43
CA GLU A 25 7.34 4.31 24.95
C GLU A 25 7.45 3.25 23.86
N SER A 26 7.09 3.58 22.62
CA SER A 26 7.19 2.66 21.47
C SER A 26 8.49 2.81 20.66
N PHE A 27 9.35 3.78 20.98
CA PHE A 27 10.56 4.09 20.19
C PHE A 27 11.83 4.33 21.03
N LEU A 28 11.85 3.83 22.26
CA LEU A 28 13.06 3.75 23.09
C LEU A 28 13.37 2.28 23.38
N TRP A 29 14.06 1.63 22.44
CA TRP A 29 15.11 0.71 22.84
C TRP A 29 16.41 1.12 22.15
N ASP A 30 17.36 1.41 23.01
CA ASP A 30 18.52 2.25 22.82
C ASP A 30 19.67 1.44 22.21
N VAL A 31 20.32 2.04 21.23
CA VAL A 31 21.64 1.64 20.76
C VAL A 31 22.64 2.25 21.74
N THR A 32 23.01 1.52 22.78
CA THR A 32 24.25 1.77 23.51
C THR A 32 25.08 0.51 23.67
N ARG A 33 26.38 0.72 23.48
CA ARG A 33 27.45 -0.26 23.43
C ARG A 33 27.67 -0.95 24.78
N THR A 34 28.15 -2.19 24.66
CA THR A 34 29.10 -2.91 25.53
C THR A 34 28.64 -3.52 26.87
N ASN A 35 28.81 -4.85 26.89
CA ASN A 35 29.36 -5.71 27.94
C ASN A 35 28.51 -6.00 29.19
N VAL A 36 27.80 -7.13 29.19
CA VAL A 36 28.05 -8.25 30.13
C VAL A 36 27.55 -9.56 29.51
N LEU A 37 28.47 -10.53 29.51
CA LEU A 37 28.34 -11.95 29.20
C LEU A 37 27.52 -12.65 30.31
N VAL A 38 26.39 -13.29 29.98
CA VAL A 38 25.87 -14.38 30.83
C VAL A 38 26.69 -15.62 30.49
N VAL A 39 27.52 -15.98 31.45
CA VAL A 39 28.33 -17.20 31.47
C VAL A 39 27.40 -18.41 31.59
N SER A 40 27.43 -19.29 30.60
CA SER A 40 27.06 -20.69 30.77
C SER A 40 28.33 -21.52 30.59
N PHE A 41 28.87 -22.03 31.69
CA PHE A 41 29.88 -23.08 31.65
C PHE A 41 29.17 -24.41 31.38
N THR A 42 29.58 -25.12 30.34
CA THR A 42 29.38 -26.56 30.19
C THR A 42 30.46 -27.28 31.00
N THR A 43 30.10 -28.11 31.98
CA THR A 43 30.25 -29.58 32.07
C THR A 43 30.21 -29.92 33.58
N SER A 44 29.76 -31.07 34.10
CA SER A 44 29.67 -32.43 33.58
C SER A 44 28.55 -33.24 34.26
N TYR A 45 28.38 -34.46 33.73
CA TYR A 45 27.81 -35.64 34.37
C TYR A 45 28.18 -35.83 35.85
N GLU A 46 27.24 -36.47 36.56
CA GLU A 46 27.36 -37.24 37.83
C GLU A 46 27.78 -36.48 39.11
N ASP A 47 26.81 -36.02 39.90
CA ASP A 47 26.39 -36.75 41.13
C ASP A 47 25.27 -36.02 41.89
N ASN A 48 24.33 -36.80 42.44
CA ASN A 48 23.21 -36.34 43.25
C ASN A 48 23.68 -35.83 44.61
N THR A 49 23.72 -34.51 44.84
CA THR A 49 23.37 -33.89 46.13
C THR A 49 23.33 -32.36 46.02
N ARG A 50 22.17 -31.77 46.32
CA ARG A 50 22.01 -30.32 46.46
C ARG A 50 22.46 -29.90 47.86
N VAL A 51 23.51 -29.09 47.96
CA VAL A 51 23.80 -28.27 49.14
C VAL A 51 23.90 -26.82 48.69
N LEU A 52 23.01 -25.99 49.20
CA LEU A 52 23.07 -24.54 49.12
C LEU A 52 24.05 -24.06 50.21
N GLU A 53 25.21 -23.55 49.82
CA GLU A 53 26.06 -22.75 50.72
C GLU A 53 26.15 -21.32 50.20
N ILE A 54 25.67 -20.40 51.05
CA ILE A 54 25.79 -18.95 50.90
C ILE A 54 27.17 -18.58 51.44
N PHE A 55 28.06 -18.05 50.60
CA PHE A 55 29.26 -17.36 51.05
C PHE A 55 29.05 -15.85 50.95
N SER A 56 29.07 -15.18 52.11
CA SER A 56 29.00 -13.73 52.24
C SER A 56 30.31 -13.08 51.81
N GLU A 57 30.18 -11.86 51.29
CA GLU A 57 31.27 -10.91 51.09
C GLU A 57 32.19 -10.84 52.32
N GLU A 58 33.46 -11.18 52.16
CA GLU A 58 34.61 -10.42 52.69
C GLU A 58 35.92 -11.14 52.31
N ASN A 59 36.79 -10.41 51.60
CA ASN A 59 38.18 -10.72 51.25
C ASN A 59 38.46 -11.66 50.06
N MET A 60 38.58 -11.07 48.86
CA MET A 60 39.72 -11.39 47.98
C MET A 60 40.26 -10.14 47.25
N PRO A 61 41.59 -10.01 47.07
CA PRO A 61 42.25 -8.82 46.55
C PRO A 61 42.41 -8.84 45.02
N LYS A 62 42.19 -7.67 44.41
CA LYS A 62 42.76 -7.15 43.15
C LYS A 62 42.94 -8.15 41.98
N MET A 63 41.96 -8.18 41.08
CA MET A 63 42.22 -8.44 39.66
C MET A 63 41.84 -7.19 38.86
N ALA A 64 42.84 -6.60 38.19
CA ALA A 64 42.68 -5.40 37.39
C ALA A 64 41.91 -5.72 36.10
N LEU A 65 40.79 -5.01 35.89
CA LEU A 65 40.10 -4.89 34.62
C LEU A 65 40.99 -4.10 33.64
N LEU A 66 41.30 -4.66 32.47
CA LEU A 66 41.70 -3.93 31.28
C LEU A 66 40.77 -4.33 30.12
N LEU A 67 39.85 -3.43 29.79
CA LEU A 67 39.11 -3.40 28.52
C LEU A 67 39.60 -2.14 27.73
N PRO A 68 39.13 -1.89 26.50
CA PRO A 68 39.71 -2.36 25.26
C PRO A 68 40.10 -1.16 24.38
N ASN A 69 41.31 -1.11 23.82
CA ASN A 69 41.56 -0.35 22.59
C ASN A 69 43.00 -0.52 22.11
N SER A 70 43.13 -0.53 20.79
CA SER A 70 44.31 -0.18 20.02
C SER A 70 45.58 -0.98 20.26
N SER A 71 45.93 -1.76 19.22
CA SER A 71 47.28 -1.87 18.69
C SER A 71 48.40 -2.01 19.72
N PHE A 72 48.68 -3.25 20.12
CA PHE A 72 50.05 -3.62 20.46
C PHE A 72 50.32 -5.05 20.00
N LEU A 73 51.08 -5.15 18.92
CA LEU A 73 51.97 -6.26 18.62
C LEU A 73 52.71 -6.65 19.91
N LEU A 74 52.35 -7.78 20.49
CA LEU A 74 53.26 -8.55 21.31
C LEU A 74 53.43 -9.89 20.64
N HIS A 75 54.45 -9.91 19.77
CA HIS A 75 55.28 -11.07 19.55
C HIS A 75 55.58 -11.73 20.90
N ASN A 76 54.77 -12.70 21.30
CA ASN A 76 55.22 -13.77 22.15
C ASN A 76 55.08 -15.04 21.34
N LYS A 77 56.15 -15.32 20.60
CA LYS A 77 56.58 -16.69 20.34
C LYS A 77 56.54 -17.43 21.68
N PHE A 78 55.44 -18.12 21.97
CA PHE A 78 55.53 -19.29 22.82
C PHE A 78 56.27 -20.34 22.00
N SER A 79 57.60 -20.23 22.05
CA SER A 79 58.48 -21.36 21.84
C SER A 79 58.03 -22.42 22.84
N LEU A 80 57.29 -23.41 22.35
CA LEU A 80 57.20 -24.72 22.98
C LEU A 80 58.60 -25.36 22.87
N ASN A 81 59.56 -24.80 23.61
CA ASN A 81 60.71 -25.52 24.12
C ASN A 81 60.19 -26.44 25.24
N ASN A 82 59.37 -27.42 24.88
CA ASN A 82 59.24 -28.60 25.73
C ASN A 82 60.41 -29.52 25.40
N PRO A 83 61.09 -30.05 26.43
CA PRO A 83 62.34 -30.75 26.26
C PRO A 83 62.10 -31.98 25.40
N ILE A 84 63.01 -32.16 24.44
CA ILE A 84 63.25 -33.43 23.76
C ILE A 84 63.26 -34.51 24.85
N ILE A 85 62.21 -35.32 24.92
CA ILE A 85 62.25 -36.56 25.68
C ILE A 85 63.25 -37.43 24.92
N ILE A 86 64.45 -37.53 25.50
CA ILE A 86 65.52 -38.41 25.06
C ILE A 86 64.96 -39.84 25.11
N LEU A 87 64.80 -40.45 23.95
CA LEU A 87 64.44 -41.87 23.81
C LEU A 87 65.53 -42.75 24.43
N PRO A 88 65.22 -43.71 25.32
CA PRO A 88 66.14 -44.79 25.61
C PRO A 88 66.09 -45.83 24.48
N ALA A 89 67.28 -46.13 23.96
CA ALA A 89 67.70 -47.37 23.31
C ALA A 89 66.91 -47.86 22.07
N LYS A 90 67.52 -47.62 20.90
CA LYS A 90 67.27 -48.28 19.60
C LYS A 90 67.16 -49.82 19.68
N ALA A 91 67.75 -50.44 20.71
CA ALA A 91 67.78 -51.88 20.92
C ALA A 91 66.47 -52.49 21.47
N ARG A 92 65.60 -51.72 22.15
CA ARG A 92 64.37 -52.26 22.75
C ARG A 92 63.21 -52.41 21.76
N LEU A 93 63.23 -51.61 20.69
CA LEU A 93 62.22 -51.66 19.61
C LEU A 93 62.37 -52.93 18.77
N GLU A 94 63.60 -53.34 18.43
CA GLU A 94 63.84 -54.52 17.59
C GLU A 94 63.30 -55.82 18.25
N GLU A 95 63.46 -55.98 19.56
CA GLU A 95 63.01 -57.17 20.32
C GLU A 95 61.48 -57.27 20.42
N VAL A 96 60.81 -56.13 20.67
CA VAL A 96 59.34 -56.02 20.69
C VAL A 96 58.73 -56.29 19.31
N PHE A 97 59.39 -55.84 18.24
CA PHE A 97 58.96 -56.14 16.86
C PHE A 97 59.12 -57.62 16.50
N GLN A 98 60.19 -58.28 16.97
CA GLN A 98 60.44 -59.70 16.73
C GLN A 98 59.43 -60.61 17.46
N ASP A 99 59.00 -60.25 18.67
CA ASP A 99 57.93 -60.99 19.38
C ASP A 99 56.54 -60.76 18.76
N LYS A 100 56.25 -59.55 18.28
CA LYS A 100 55.02 -59.25 17.51
C LYS A 100 54.95 -60.00 16.17
N LEU A 101 56.09 -60.25 15.52
CA LEU A 101 56.20 -61.03 14.29
C LEU A 101 55.97 -62.54 14.50
N LYS A 102 56.23 -63.07 15.70
CA LYS A 102 56.08 -64.51 16.01
C LYS A 102 54.63 -64.94 16.25
N ASN A 103 53.72 -64.00 16.53
CA ASN A 103 52.30 -64.32 16.70
C ASN A 103 51.40 -63.33 15.94
N LEU A 104 51.31 -63.50 14.61
CA LEU A 104 50.38 -62.74 13.76
C LEU A 104 48.90 -63.06 14.03
N ASN A 105 48.60 -64.13 14.77
CA ASN A 105 47.25 -64.56 15.13
C ASN A 105 47.06 -64.49 16.65
N GLY A 106 46.18 -63.62 17.14
CA GLY A 106 45.82 -63.56 18.56
C GLY A 106 46.64 -62.56 19.39
N TYR A 107 47.31 -61.59 18.76
CA TYR A 107 47.88 -60.44 19.46
C TYR A 107 46.77 -59.44 19.81
N GLU A 108 46.72 -58.98 21.08
CA GLU A 108 45.79 -57.94 21.51
C GLU A 108 46.37 -56.55 21.19
N PHE A 109 45.82 -55.88 20.17
CA PHE A 109 46.28 -54.58 19.72
C PHE A 109 45.96 -53.46 20.71
N ARG A 110 46.95 -52.61 20.97
CA ARG A 110 46.81 -51.40 21.78
C ARG A 110 46.30 -50.25 20.91
N LEU A 111 45.01 -49.93 20.99
CA LEU A 111 44.37 -48.88 20.22
C LEU A 111 44.38 -47.54 20.98
N SER A 112 44.86 -46.48 20.33
CA SER A 112 44.61 -45.10 20.80
C SER A 112 43.52 -44.49 19.93
N GLN A 113 42.35 -44.18 20.49
CA GLN A 113 41.23 -43.60 19.75
C GLN A 113 40.38 -42.67 20.63
N TYR A 114 39.95 -41.53 20.08
CA TYR A 114 38.93 -40.68 20.66
C TYR A 114 37.63 -40.72 19.86
N GLY A 115 36.49 -40.45 20.50
CA GLY A 115 35.19 -40.40 19.82
C GLY A 115 35.07 -39.18 18.91
N VAL A 116 34.53 -39.38 17.70
CA VAL A 116 34.23 -38.33 16.71
C VAL A 116 32.81 -38.55 16.22
N PHE A 117 31.83 -37.81 16.72
CA PHE A 117 30.45 -37.96 16.30
C PHE A 117 30.22 -37.44 14.87
N PRO A 118 29.34 -38.04 14.04
CA PRO A 118 28.67 -39.34 14.17
C PRO A 118 29.48 -40.50 13.56
N ARG A 119 30.80 -40.34 13.44
CA ARG A 119 31.68 -41.30 12.75
C ARG A 119 32.08 -42.46 13.66
N SER A 120 32.46 -42.16 14.90
CA SER A 120 32.84 -43.15 15.89
C SER A 120 32.52 -42.70 17.31
N MET A 121 32.06 -43.65 18.13
CA MET A 121 31.78 -43.45 19.55
C MET A 121 32.45 -44.57 20.34
N VAL A 122 33.17 -44.21 21.39
CA VAL A 122 33.85 -45.18 22.26
C VAL A 122 32.96 -45.45 23.47
N ILE A 123 32.49 -46.68 23.66
CA ILE A 123 31.68 -47.10 24.81
C ILE A 123 32.30 -48.37 25.41
N GLY A 124 32.78 -48.27 26.65
CA GLY A 124 33.57 -49.33 27.27
C GLY A 124 34.85 -49.62 26.48
N ASP A 125 35.11 -50.89 26.17
CA ASP A 125 36.27 -51.34 25.39
C ASP A 125 35.99 -51.47 23.88
N HIS A 126 34.85 -50.94 23.40
CA HIS A 126 34.43 -51.08 22.01
C HIS A 126 34.22 -49.74 21.31
N VAL A 127 34.51 -49.74 20.01
CA VAL A 127 34.31 -48.59 19.12
C VAL A 127 33.09 -48.86 18.26
N PHE A 128 32.08 -48.00 18.37
CA PHE A 128 30.87 -48.06 17.56
C PHE A 128 30.93 -47.07 16.39
N GLY A 129 30.12 -47.30 15.36
CA GLY A 129 30.04 -46.44 14.16
C GLY A 129 30.92 -46.91 13.01
N PHE A 130 31.18 -46.00 12.06
CA PHE A 130 31.94 -46.31 10.85
C PHE A 130 33.36 -46.81 11.17
N ASP A 131 34.09 -46.12 12.04
CA ASP A 131 35.45 -46.54 12.38
C ASP A 131 35.43 -47.86 13.17
N GLY A 132 34.35 -48.14 13.91
CA GLY A 132 34.13 -49.39 14.64
C GLY A 132 34.00 -50.61 13.73
N HIS A 133 33.01 -50.59 12.83
CA HIS A 133 32.81 -51.66 11.84
C HIS A 133 34.07 -51.94 11.02
N LEU A 134 34.77 -50.87 10.63
CA LEU A 134 36.00 -50.98 9.87
C LEU A 134 37.12 -51.61 10.71
N LEU A 135 37.31 -51.15 11.93
CA LEU A 135 38.33 -51.65 12.85
C LEU A 135 38.11 -53.13 13.17
N ASP A 136 36.88 -53.51 13.53
CA ASP A 136 36.52 -54.89 13.86
C ASP A 136 36.78 -55.82 12.69
N THR A 137 36.42 -55.39 11.47
CA THR A 137 36.66 -56.19 10.26
C THR A 137 38.16 -56.36 9.98
N LEU A 138 38.97 -55.30 10.16
CA LEU A 138 40.41 -55.38 9.96
C LEU A 138 41.08 -56.29 11.00
N VAL A 139 40.73 -56.15 12.27
CA VAL A 139 41.31 -56.93 13.37
C VAL A 139 40.87 -58.40 13.32
N ALA A 140 39.59 -58.67 12.98
CA ALA A 140 39.08 -60.03 12.78
C ALA A 140 39.74 -60.74 11.59
N SER A 141 40.13 -60.01 10.53
CA SER A 141 40.77 -60.60 9.34
C SER A 141 42.11 -61.29 9.62
N ILE A 142 42.74 -60.98 10.76
CA ILE A 142 43.99 -61.58 11.25
C ILE A 142 43.80 -62.30 12.60
N ASN A 143 42.56 -62.71 12.91
CA ASN A 143 42.19 -63.47 14.10
C ASN A 143 42.79 -62.88 15.40
N SER A 144 42.66 -61.57 15.58
CA SER A 144 43.22 -60.83 16.71
C SER A 144 42.14 -60.04 17.44
N THR A 145 42.47 -59.37 18.54
CA THR A 145 41.56 -58.47 19.29
C THR A 145 42.25 -57.14 19.52
N TYR A 146 41.53 -56.14 20.02
CA TYR A 146 42.12 -54.87 20.45
C TYR A 146 41.61 -54.48 21.83
N ARG A 147 42.40 -53.66 22.52
CA ARG A 147 42.01 -52.94 23.74
C ARG A 147 42.32 -51.46 23.60
N ILE A 148 41.49 -50.64 24.22
CA ILE A 148 41.61 -49.18 24.12
C ILE A 148 42.55 -48.69 25.24
N MET A 149 43.64 -48.03 24.87
CA MET A 149 44.70 -47.65 25.83
C MET A 149 44.42 -46.35 26.61
N ALA A 150 43.57 -45.46 26.10
CA ALA A 150 43.14 -44.25 26.83
C ALA A 150 41.90 -43.59 26.19
N PRO A 151 40.95 -43.13 27.01
CA PRO A 151 40.24 -41.87 26.80
C PRO A 151 40.66 -40.90 27.92
N GLY A 152 41.63 -40.03 27.64
CA GLY A 152 42.00 -38.96 28.56
C GLY A 152 41.67 -37.61 27.94
N PHE A 153 40.65 -36.92 28.44
CA PHE A 153 40.34 -35.56 28.00
C PHE A 153 41.54 -34.65 28.25
N SER A 154 42.10 -34.10 27.17
CA SER A 154 43.22 -33.18 27.13
C SER A 154 42.91 -32.18 26.02
N PRO A 155 43.18 -30.87 26.18
CA PRO A 155 42.96 -29.90 25.11
C PRO A 155 43.61 -30.36 23.79
N ASP A 156 44.80 -30.98 23.89
CA ASP A 156 45.55 -31.56 22.77
C ASP A 156 45.31 -33.06 22.50
N ILE A 157 44.11 -33.61 22.73
CA ILE A 157 43.77 -35.02 22.39
C ILE A 157 44.20 -35.40 20.97
N PHE A 158 44.10 -34.45 20.03
CA PHE A 158 44.52 -34.61 18.64
C PHE A 158 46.00 -34.99 18.53
N PHE A 159 46.91 -34.25 19.19
CA PHE A 159 48.35 -34.50 19.13
C PHE A 159 48.78 -35.67 20.03
N ARG A 160 48.08 -35.88 21.16
CA ARG A 160 48.37 -36.95 22.11
C ARG A 160 48.27 -38.34 21.49
N THR A 161 47.22 -38.59 20.73
CA THR A 161 46.98 -39.92 20.12
C THR A 161 47.99 -40.24 18.99
N VAL A 162 48.53 -39.22 18.31
CA VAL A 162 49.68 -39.39 17.40
C VAL A 162 50.95 -39.69 18.20
N ASN A 163 51.18 -38.96 19.28
CA ASN A 163 52.33 -39.17 20.15
C ASN A 163 52.32 -40.56 20.82
N ASP A 164 51.14 -41.12 21.12
CA ASP A 164 51.02 -42.49 21.65
C ASP A 164 51.55 -43.54 20.66
N VAL A 165 51.32 -43.35 19.36
CA VAL A 165 51.87 -44.22 18.30
C VAL A 165 53.37 -43.99 18.14
N LEU A 166 53.83 -42.74 18.20
CA LEU A 166 55.25 -42.39 18.08
C LEU A 166 56.10 -42.89 19.26
N THR A 167 55.50 -42.99 20.45
CA THR A 167 56.15 -43.39 21.70
C THR A 167 55.91 -44.86 22.07
N ASP A 168 55.32 -45.66 21.16
CA ASP A 168 54.98 -47.08 21.36
C ASP A 168 54.05 -47.34 22.57
N LYS A 169 53.25 -46.34 22.95
CA LYS A 169 52.16 -46.51 23.93
C LYS A 169 50.93 -47.18 23.28
N ALA A 170 50.73 -46.96 21.99
CA ALA A 170 49.70 -47.60 21.18
C ALA A 170 50.30 -48.18 19.89
N ASP A 171 49.74 -49.29 19.43
CA ASP A 171 50.17 -49.96 18.19
C ASP A 171 49.68 -49.20 16.95
N PHE A 172 48.51 -48.55 17.03
CA PHE A 172 47.99 -47.65 16.01
C PHE A 172 46.95 -46.66 16.57
N ASN A 173 46.71 -45.58 15.81
CA ASN A 173 45.63 -44.63 16.06
C ASN A 173 44.60 -44.73 14.95
N PHE A 174 43.38 -45.08 15.32
CA PHE A 174 42.28 -45.32 14.38
C PHE A 174 41.29 -44.16 14.32
N ASN A 175 41.81 -42.93 14.48
CA ASN A 175 41.08 -41.72 14.10
C ASN A 175 41.50 -41.31 12.69
N LEU A 176 40.55 -40.80 11.91
CA LEU A 176 40.85 -40.32 10.57
C LEU A 176 41.82 -39.12 10.64
N ARG A 177 42.96 -39.22 9.96
CA ARG A 177 43.99 -38.18 9.89
C ARG A 177 44.18 -37.72 8.46
N ILE A 178 44.32 -36.41 8.28
CA ILE A 178 44.60 -35.83 6.97
C ILE A 178 46.09 -36.05 6.63
N LEU A 179 46.36 -36.47 5.40
CA LEU A 179 47.69 -36.67 4.83
C LEU A 179 48.23 -35.33 4.31
N PHE A 180 49.37 -34.87 4.83
CA PHE A 180 50.09 -33.64 4.48
C PHE A 180 51.55 -33.89 4.10
N GLU A 181 51.85 -33.70 2.82
CA GLU A 181 53.18 -33.88 2.22
C GLU A 181 54.34 -33.11 2.92
N ARG A 182 54.04 -32.08 3.73
CA ARG A 182 55.02 -31.23 4.43
C ARG A 182 55.16 -31.45 5.94
N SER A 183 54.38 -32.34 6.58
CA SER A 183 54.45 -32.48 8.03
C SER A 183 55.63 -33.38 8.50
N HIS A 184 56.45 -32.91 9.45
CA HIS A 184 57.55 -33.70 10.04
C HIS A 184 57.10 -34.99 10.75
N GLN A 185 55.80 -35.16 10.97
CA GLN A 185 55.20 -36.34 11.58
C GLN A 185 55.02 -37.49 10.59
N GLU A 186 54.81 -37.21 9.29
CA GLU A 186 54.63 -38.24 8.26
C GLU A 186 55.84 -39.15 8.07
N ALA A 187 57.05 -38.59 8.17
CA ALA A 187 58.28 -39.37 8.09
C ALA A 187 58.47 -40.36 9.26
N LYS A 188 57.61 -40.30 10.29
CA LYS A 188 57.75 -41.04 11.55
C LYS A 188 56.63 -42.07 11.80
N VAL A 189 55.65 -42.21 10.90
CA VAL A 189 54.54 -43.17 11.00
C VAL A 189 54.34 -43.92 9.67
N SER A 190 53.48 -44.93 9.66
CA SER A 190 53.04 -45.63 8.45
C SER A 190 51.53 -45.45 8.26
N TRP A 191 51.07 -45.31 7.02
CA TRP A 191 49.69 -44.98 6.69
C TRP A 191 48.96 -46.17 6.07
N LEU A 192 47.67 -46.33 6.39
CA LEU A 192 46.81 -47.25 5.67
C LEU A 192 46.41 -46.69 4.29
N TYR A 193 45.86 -47.55 3.44
CA TYR A 193 45.29 -47.18 2.16
C TYR A 193 44.15 -46.16 2.38
N PRO A 194 44.19 -44.99 1.72
CA PRO A 194 43.19 -43.97 1.93
C PRO A 194 41.83 -44.43 1.38
N LEU A 195 40.79 -44.34 2.22
CA LEU A 195 39.44 -44.74 1.84
C LEU A 195 38.64 -43.61 1.18
N ARG A 196 39.00 -42.34 1.44
CA ARG A 196 38.19 -41.20 1.01
C ARG A 196 39.01 -39.91 0.89
N VAL A 197 38.51 -39.02 0.04
CA VAL A 197 38.80 -37.60 0.09
C VAL A 197 38.06 -36.97 1.28
N ASN A 198 38.78 -36.19 2.08
CA ASN A 198 38.27 -35.37 3.15
C ASN A 198 38.18 -33.91 2.69
N SER A 199 36.96 -33.44 2.49
CA SER A 199 36.69 -32.07 2.03
C SER A 199 36.46 -31.16 3.23
N LEU A 200 37.09 -29.99 3.22
CA LEU A 200 36.77 -28.92 4.14
C LEU A 200 35.71 -28.03 3.53
N CYS A 201 34.49 -28.07 4.05
CA CYS A 201 33.35 -27.31 3.54
C CYS A 201 32.89 -26.31 4.60
N VAL A 202 32.16 -25.28 4.19
CA VAL A 202 31.65 -24.25 5.08
C VAL A 202 30.14 -24.38 5.20
N VAL A 203 29.66 -24.32 6.43
CA VAL A 203 28.24 -24.28 6.76
C VAL A 203 27.86 -22.83 7.03
N VAL A 204 26.91 -22.32 6.26
CA VAL A 204 26.37 -20.98 6.41
C VAL A 204 24.92 -21.07 6.88
N PRO A 205 24.38 -20.07 7.59
CA PRO A 205 22.95 -19.94 7.80
C PRO A 205 22.21 -19.93 6.47
N HIS A 206 21.05 -20.58 6.45
CA HIS A 206 20.20 -20.59 5.29
C HIS A 206 19.73 -19.16 4.97
N ALA A 207 19.59 -18.83 3.69
CA ALA A 207 19.15 -17.53 3.26
C ALA A 207 17.79 -17.18 3.89
N SER A 208 17.65 -15.90 4.24
CA SER A 208 16.43 -15.38 4.83
C SER A 208 15.25 -15.51 3.87
N GLN A 209 14.07 -15.73 4.43
CA GLN A 209 12.83 -15.71 3.66
C GLN A 209 12.63 -14.32 3.05
N ARG A 210 12.25 -14.26 1.77
CA ARG A 210 11.93 -12.99 1.12
C ARG A 210 10.76 -12.30 1.82
N SER A 211 10.78 -10.98 1.83
CA SER A 211 9.68 -10.22 2.39
C SER A 211 8.44 -10.31 1.49
N ILE A 212 7.24 -10.24 2.09
CA ILE A 212 5.99 -10.15 1.32
C ILE A 212 5.92 -8.88 0.46
N VAL A 213 6.64 -7.83 0.86
CA VAL A 213 6.73 -6.57 0.11
C VAL A 213 7.47 -6.79 -1.21
N GLU A 214 8.62 -7.44 -1.18
CA GLU A 214 9.37 -7.79 -2.40
C GLU A 214 8.54 -8.70 -3.32
N ALA A 215 7.85 -9.70 -2.74
CA ALA A 215 7.00 -10.61 -3.49
C ALA A 215 5.81 -9.94 -4.19
N ILE A 216 5.31 -8.82 -3.65
CA ILE A 216 4.23 -8.03 -4.27
C ILE A 216 4.81 -6.99 -5.26
N LEU A 217 5.91 -6.33 -4.93
CA LEU A 217 6.50 -5.28 -5.75
C LEU A 217 7.15 -5.81 -7.04
N GLU A 218 7.86 -6.94 -6.97
CA GLU A 218 8.56 -7.51 -8.13
C GLU A 218 7.61 -7.81 -9.31
N PRO A 219 6.43 -8.45 -9.10
CA PRO A 219 5.40 -8.59 -10.14
C PRO A 219 4.83 -7.26 -10.62
N LEU A 220 4.67 -6.27 -9.75
CA LEU A 220 4.14 -4.95 -10.12
C LEU A 220 5.12 -4.16 -11.01
N LEU A 221 6.42 -4.42 -10.88
CA LEU A 221 7.47 -3.82 -11.71
C LEU A 221 7.82 -4.66 -12.96
N SER A 222 7.14 -5.80 -13.15
CA SER A 222 7.37 -6.66 -14.31
C SER A 222 6.86 -6.04 -15.62
N LEU A 223 7.52 -6.38 -16.74
CA LEU A 223 7.14 -5.91 -18.07
C LEU A 223 5.64 -6.10 -18.40
N PRO A 224 4.98 -7.24 -18.08
CA PRO A 224 3.54 -7.39 -18.30
C PRO A 224 2.68 -6.35 -17.57
N THR A 225 3.09 -5.94 -16.37
CA THR A 225 2.37 -4.91 -15.60
C THR A 225 2.54 -3.53 -16.23
N VAL A 226 3.75 -3.20 -16.67
CA VAL A 226 4.01 -1.95 -17.39
C VAL A 226 3.17 -1.86 -18.68
N LEU A 227 3.12 -2.95 -19.45
CA LEU A 227 2.31 -3.03 -20.68
C LEU A 227 0.81 -2.93 -20.39
N TYR A 228 0.34 -3.55 -19.31
CA TYR A 228 -1.05 -3.42 -18.87
C TYR A 228 -1.39 -1.96 -18.51
N LEU A 229 -0.56 -1.30 -17.69
CA LEU A 229 -0.78 0.10 -17.30
C LEU A 229 -0.76 1.03 -18.52
N ALA A 230 0.19 0.85 -19.44
CA ALA A 230 0.24 1.60 -20.69
C ALA A 230 -1.03 1.37 -21.54
N SER A 231 -1.57 0.15 -21.56
CA SER A 231 -2.82 -0.16 -22.26
C SER A 231 -4.02 0.53 -21.62
N MET A 232 -4.09 0.59 -20.28
CA MET A 232 -5.16 1.32 -19.58
C MET A 232 -5.08 2.83 -19.80
N VAL A 233 -3.87 3.40 -19.85
CA VAL A 233 -3.66 4.81 -20.21
C VAL A 233 -4.09 5.08 -21.66
N ALA A 234 -3.80 4.17 -22.59
CA ALA A 234 -4.25 4.28 -23.97
C ALA A 234 -5.79 4.21 -24.08
N VAL A 235 -6.43 3.29 -23.35
CA VAL A 235 -7.91 3.21 -23.27
C VAL A 235 -8.47 4.53 -22.74
N TRP A 236 -7.91 5.07 -21.65
CA TRP A 236 -8.31 6.37 -21.11
C TRP A 236 -8.18 7.49 -22.14
N ALA A 237 -7.04 7.60 -22.81
CA ALA A 237 -6.79 8.65 -23.82
C ALA A 237 -7.78 8.58 -24.99
N VAL A 238 -8.10 7.36 -25.47
CA VAL A 238 -9.10 7.17 -26.53
C VAL A 238 -10.50 7.56 -26.05
N LEU A 239 -10.89 7.21 -24.82
CA LEU A 239 -12.19 7.58 -24.27
C LEU A 239 -12.33 9.10 -24.09
N VAL A 240 -11.26 9.78 -23.64
CA VAL A 240 -11.24 11.25 -23.52
C VAL A 240 -11.40 11.91 -24.89
N ALA A 241 -10.68 11.43 -25.90
CA ALA A 241 -10.77 11.95 -27.26
C ALA A 241 -12.14 11.72 -27.92
N SER A 242 -12.79 10.59 -27.62
CA SER A 242 -14.05 10.19 -28.24
C SER A 242 -15.29 10.80 -27.58
N ILE A 243 -15.33 10.86 -26.25
CA ILE A 243 -16.57 11.12 -25.50
C ILE A 243 -16.70 12.61 -25.12
N GLN A 244 -15.65 13.42 -25.28
CA GLN A 244 -15.62 14.86 -24.88
C GLN A 244 -16.20 15.08 -23.47
N ARG A 245 -15.91 14.16 -22.54
CA ARG A 245 -16.30 14.26 -21.12
C ARG A 245 -15.10 14.57 -20.24
N ASP A 246 -15.38 14.97 -19.01
CA ASP A 246 -14.42 15.15 -17.93
C ASP A 246 -13.33 14.05 -17.93
N PRO A 247 -12.07 14.41 -18.25
CA PRO A 247 -10.95 13.48 -18.27
C PRO A 247 -10.70 12.78 -16.93
N LEU A 248 -10.97 13.46 -15.80
CA LEU A 248 -10.76 12.92 -14.46
C LEU A 248 -11.80 11.84 -14.14
N GLY A 249 -13.08 12.10 -14.38
CA GLY A 249 -14.16 11.12 -14.23
C GLY A 249 -13.95 9.87 -15.09
N LEU A 250 -13.42 10.04 -16.32
CA LEU A 250 -13.04 8.91 -17.16
C LEU A 250 -11.83 8.14 -16.60
N ALA A 251 -10.84 8.81 -16.02
CA ALA A 251 -9.72 8.14 -15.35
C ALA A 251 -10.21 7.27 -14.19
N PHE A 252 -11.13 7.77 -13.36
CA PHE A 252 -11.76 6.99 -12.30
C PHE A 252 -12.51 5.76 -12.82
N ASN A 253 -13.21 5.88 -13.95
CA ASN A 253 -13.87 4.73 -14.56
C ASN A 253 -12.86 3.68 -15.05
N VAL A 254 -11.72 4.09 -15.62
CA VAL A 254 -10.64 3.16 -15.99
C VAL A 254 -10.05 2.47 -14.76
N ILE A 255 -9.86 3.19 -13.65
CA ILE A 255 -9.44 2.59 -12.38
C ILE A 255 -10.47 1.55 -11.88
N ARG A 256 -11.78 1.84 -12.01
CA ARG A 256 -12.84 0.88 -11.66
C ARG A 256 -12.82 -0.36 -12.56
N ILE A 257 -12.53 -0.20 -13.85
CA ILE A 257 -12.33 -1.32 -14.79
C ILE A 257 -11.16 -2.18 -14.32
N THR A 258 -10.03 -1.55 -13.99
CA THR A 258 -8.86 -2.25 -13.43
C THR A 258 -9.20 -2.99 -12.15
N ALA A 259 -10.04 -2.43 -11.27
CA ALA A 259 -10.46 -3.06 -10.02
C ALA A 259 -11.64 -4.05 -10.16
N LEU A 260 -12.15 -4.28 -11.38
CA LEU A 260 -13.37 -5.07 -11.64
C LEU A 260 -14.59 -4.61 -10.82
N SER A 261 -14.67 -3.30 -10.54
CA SER A 261 -15.75 -2.68 -9.77
C SER A 261 -16.92 -2.28 -10.68
N PRO A 262 -18.18 -2.24 -10.17
CA PRO A 262 -19.32 -1.79 -10.93
C PRO A 262 -19.12 -0.39 -11.54
N LEU A 263 -19.41 -0.27 -12.84
CA LEU A 263 -19.38 0.99 -13.56
C LEU A 263 -20.76 1.66 -13.50
N PRO A 264 -20.83 3.00 -13.35
CA PRO A 264 -22.07 3.73 -13.59
C PRO A 264 -22.50 3.54 -15.05
N ARG A 265 -23.81 3.68 -15.35
CA ARG A 265 -24.34 3.47 -16.71
C ARG A 265 -23.50 4.22 -17.74
N PHE A 266 -22.72 3.47 -18.51
CA PHE A 266 -21.86 4.02 -19.54
C PHE A 266 -22.69 4.23 -20.81
N MET A 267 -23.02 5.48 -21.11
CA MET A 267 -23.71 5.86 -22.35
C MET A 267 -22.68 6.24 -23.41
N GLY A 268 -22.13 5.24 -24.08
CA GLY A 268 -21.19 5.41 -25.20
C GLY A 268 -21.67 4.76 -26.50
N THR A 269 -20.96 5.01 -27.59
CA THR A 269 -21.18 4.33 -28.87
C THR A 269 -20.89 2.82 -28.76
N ARG A 270 -21.33 2.02 -29.74
CA ARG A 270 -21.01 0.58 -29.77
C ARG A 270 -19.49 0.33 -29.74
N THR A 271 -18.72 1.16 -30.43
CA THR A 271 -17.25 1.06 -30.49
C THR A 271 -16.61 1.30 -29.12
N GLU A 272 -17.07 2.31 -28.39
CA GLU A 272 -16.60 2.59 -27.02
C GLU A 272 -16.98 1.48 -26.05
N SER A 273 -18.19 0.93 -26.21
CA SER A 273 -18.65 -0.21 -25.40
C SER A 273 -17.76 -1.43 -25.61
N ILE A 274 -17.36 -1.72 -26.87
CA ILE A 274 -16.43 -2.80 -27.18
C ILE A 274 -15.07 -2.55 -26.51
N LEU A 275 -14.54 -1.31 -26.60
CA LEU A 275 -13.26 -0.96 -25.97
C LEU A 275 -13.30 -1.16 -24.44
N VAL A 276 -14.37 -0.73 -23.78
CA VAL A 276 -14.57 -0.92 -22.34
C VAL A 276 -14.66 -2.40 -21.98
N VAL A 277 -15.39 -3.20 -22.76
CA VAL A 277 -15.48 -4.66 -22.57
C VAL A 277 -14.11 -5.32 -22.76
N SER A 278 -13.34 -4.95 -23.78
CA SER A 278 -11.98 -5.44 -23.98
C SER A 278 -11.06 -5.08 -22.81
N ALA A 279 -11.17 -3.86 -22.28
CA ALA A 279 -10.40 -3.42 -21.10
C ALA A 279 -10.78 -4.20 -19.83
N LEU A 280 -12.07 -4.55 -19.66
CA LEU A 280 -12.54 -5.42 -18.57
C LEU A 280 -11.94 -6.82 -18.68
N PHE A 281 -11.93 -7.43 -19.87
CA PHE A 281 -11.31 -8.73 -20.09
C PHE A 281 -9.80 -8.70 -19.79
N LEU A 282 -9.10 -7.66 -20.26
CA LEU A 282 -7.68 -7.49 -19.99
C LEU A 282 -7.40 -7.34 -18.47
N SER A 283 -8.23 -6.56 -17.78
CA SER A 283 -8.14 -6.36 -16.32
C SER A 283 -8.42 -7.64 -15.54
N PHE A 284 -9.36 -8.46 -16.02
CA PHE A 284 -9.64 -9.78 -15.44
C PHE A 284 -8.42 -10.68 -15.47
N PHE A 285 -7.74 -10.82 -16.62
CA PHE A 285 -6.52 -11.64 -16.69
C PHE A 285 -5.39 -11.07 -15.83
N PHE A 286 -5.24 -9.74 -15.80
CA PHE A 286 -4.21 -9.08 -15.01
C PHE A 286 -4.39 -9.32 -13.50
N ILE A 287 -5.59 -9.14 -12.95
CA ILE A 287 -5.86 -9.39 -11.53
C ILE A 287 -5.66 -10.87 -11.19
N ASN A 288 -6.16 -11.79 -12.03
CA ASN A 288 -5.99 -13.22 -11.78
C ASN A 288 -4.51 -13.62 -11.76
N ARG A 289 -3.68 -13.03 -12.63
CA ARG A 289 -2.23 -13.22 -12.59
C ARG A 289 -1.63 -12.73 -11.27
N LEU A 290 -1.96 -11.52 -10.83
CA LEU A 290 -1.46 -10.99 -9.56
C LEU A 290 -1.88 -11.87 -8.37
N GLN A 291 -3.15 -12.28 -8.33
CA GLN A 291 -3.68 -13.16 -7.29
C GLN A 291 -2.96 -14.51 -7.29
N SER A 292 -2.68 -15.09 -8.46
CA SER A 292 -1.94 -16.35 -8.59
C SER A 292 -0.52 -16.22 -8.02
N ILE A 293 0.19 -15.13 -8.32
CA ILE A 293 1.55 -14.89 -7.81
C ILE A 293 1.57 -14.74 -6.29
N VAL A 294 0.66 -13.93 -5.73
CA VAL A 294 0.55 -13.76 -4.28
C VAL A 294 0.20 -15.08 -3.61
N THR A 295 -0.72 -15.85 -4.18
CA THR A 295 -1.09 -17.18 -3.66
C THR A 295 0.11 -18.14 -3.69
N ALA A 296 0.85 -18.18 -4.80
CA ALA A 296 2.05 -19.00 -4.93
C ALA A 296 3.09 -18.65 -3.86
N PHE A 297 3.35 -17.37 -3.62
CA PHE A 297 4.28 -16.90 -2.59
C PHE A 297 3.83 -17.27 -1.16
N LEU A 298 2.53 -17.13 -0.86
CA LEU A 298 2.00 -17.48 0.46
C LEU A 298 2.09 -19.00 0.72
N VAL A 299 1.82 -19.83 -0.30
CA VAL A 299 1.87 -21.29 -0.18
C VAL A 299 3.32 -21.80 -0.16
N TRP A 300 4.19 -21.25 -1.01
CA TRP A 300 5.61 -21.57 -1.14
C TRP A 300 6.47 -20.31 -1.00
N PRO A 301 6.98 -20.01 0.21
CA PRO A 301 7.76 -18.81 0.44
C PRO A 301 9.07 -18.89 -0.32
N GLY A 302 9.35 -17.86 -1.12
CA GLY A 302 10.65 -17.69 -1.76
C GLY A 302 11.72 -17.31 -0.72
N PHE A 303 12.92 -17.85 -0.88
CA PHE A 303 14.09 -17.47 -0.09
C PHE A 303 15.03 -16.61 -0.92
N ASN A 304 15.90 -15.86 -0.24
CA ASN A 304 17.04 -15.24 -0.88
C ASN A 304 18.02 -16.31 -1.38
N LYS A 305 18.96 -15.91 -2.25
CA LYS A 305 19.97 -16.85 -2.76
C LYS A 305 20.90 -17.26 -1.60
N ASN A 306 21.15 -18.55 -1.43
CA ASN A 306 22.15 -19.06 -0.50
C ASN A 306 23.57 -18.68 -0.96
N ILE A 307 24.51 -18.67 -0.02
CA ILE A 307 25.94 -18.61 -0.34
C ILE A 307 26.36 -20.04 -0.66
N ASP A 308 26.75 -20.30 -1.90
CA ASP A 308 27.10 -21.65 -2.38
C ASP A 308 28.57 -21.79 -2.74
N THR A 309 29.23 -20.67 -3.06
CA THR A 309 30.61 -20.66 -3.58
C THR A 309 31.58 -19.90 -2.69
N VAL A 310 32.87 -20.22 -2.81
CA VAL A 310 33.94 -19.53 -2.07
C VAL A 310 34.01 -18.05 -2.46
N ALA A 311 33.75 -17.74 -3.73
CA ALA A 311 33.69 -16.36 -4.23
C ALA A 311 32.57 -15.55 -3.56
N GLU A 312 31.37 -16.14 -3.41
CA GLU A 312 30.26 -15.51 -2.71
C GLU A 312 30.54 -15.33 -1.22
N LEU A 313 31.16 -16.32 -0.57
CA LEU A 313 31.60 -16.21 0.82
C LEU A 313 32.65 -15.10 1.00
N ASN A 314 33.59 -14.96 0.06
CA ASN A 314 34.59 -13.90 0.09
C ASN A 314 33.94 -12.51 -0.07
N ALA A 315 33.00 -12.37 -1.01
CA ALA A 315 32.25 -11.12 -1.21
C ALA A 315 31.30 -10.79 -0.04
N SER A 316 30.90 -11.79 0.73
CA SER A 316 30.01 -11.61 1.88
C SER A 316 30.73 -10.92 3.05
N LYS A 317 29.97 -10.43 4.04
CA LYS A 317 30.53 -9.91 5.30
C LYS A 317 30.83 -11.00 6.33
N TRP A 318 30.70 -12.27 5.94
CA TRP A 318 30.76 -13.37 6.87
C TRP A 318 32.21 -13.71 7.21
N SER A 319 32.44 -14.05 8.48
CA SER A 319 33.69 -14.63 8.97
C SER A 319 33.48 -16.13 9.20
N VAL A 320 34.51 -16.95 9.06
CA VAL A 320 34.43 -18.40 9.19
C VAL A 320 35.07 -18.83 10.52
N LEU A 321 34.28 -19.38 11.42
CA LEU A 321 34.76 -19.93 12.68
C LEU A 321 35.40 -21.30 12.45
N ILE A 322 36.62 -21.47 12.96
CA ILE A 322 37.39 -22.72 12.91
C ILE A 322 38.01 -23.05 14.28
N PRO A 323 38.18 -24.30 14.69
CA PRO A 323 38.95 -24.74 15.84
C PRO A 323 40.41 -24.36 15.74
N GLU A 324 40.97 -24.19 16.93
CA GLU A 324 42.40 -23.97 17.13
C GLU A 324 43.23 -25.03 16.39
N GLY A 325 44.26 -24.58 15.67
CA GLY A 325 45.17 -25.42 14.91
C GLY A 325 44.71 -25.77 13.49
N VAL A 326 43.49 -25.41 13.09
CA VAL A 326 43.04 -25.53 11.69
C VAL A 326 43.63 -24.41 10.82
N MET A 327 43.97 -23.24 11.38
CA MET A 327 44.67 -22.20 10.62
C MET A 327 46.05 -22.66 10.13
N ASP A 328 46.80 -23.34 11.00
CA ASP A 328 48.09 -23.92 10.62
C ASP A 328 47.94 -24.89 9.44
N LEU A 329 46.86 -25.67 9.45
CA LEU A 329 46.50 -26.54 8.34
C LEU A 329 46.24 -25.74 7.06
N ILE A 330 45.32 -24.77 7.09
CA ILE A 330 45.00 -23.95 5.91
C ILE A 330 46.27 -23.31 5.33
N ASN A 331 47.14 -22.76 6.18
CA ASN A 331 48.39 -22.13 5.79
C ASN A 331 49.44 -23.10 5.18
N THR A 332 49.36 -24.40 5.44
CA THR A 332 50.32 -25.40 4.93
C THR A 332 49.98 -25.94 3.54
N VAL A 333 48.72 -25.83 3.12
CA VAL A 333 48.23 -26.27 1.81
C VAL A 333 48.43 -25.14 0.80
N ASP A 334 48.73 -25.42 -0.46
CA ASP A 334 48.68 -24.38 -1.51
C ASP A 334 47.24 -24.30 -2.03
N HIS A 335 46.49 -23.31 -1.54
CA HIS A 335 45.05 -23.17 -1.74
C HIS A 335 44.69 -22.07 -2.75
N GLY A 336 45.65 -21.27 -3.23
CA GLY A 336 45.43 -20.25 -4.24
C GLY A 336 44.51 -19.08 -3.82
N TYR A 337 44.13 -18.97 -2.54
CA TYR A 337 43.35 -17.86 -2.01
C TYR A 337 44.22 -16.68 -1.59
N ASP A 338 43.68 -15.47 -1.66
CA ASP A 338 44.37 -14.26 -1.24
C ASP A 338 44.40 -14.10 0.29
N GLU A 339 45.33 -13.27 0.78
CA GLU A 339 45.47 -12.97 2.21
C GLU A 339 44.19 -12.35 2.80
N TYR A 340 43.39 -11.68 1.96
CA TYR A 340 42.12 -11.08 2.35
C TYR A 340 41.07 -12.14 2.71
N PHE A 341 40.93 -13.20 1.90
CA PHE A 341 40.04 -14.31 2.19
C PHE A 341 40.50 -15.08 3.43
N LEU A 342 41.81 -15.27 3.61
CA LEU A 342 42.37 -15.95 4.78
C LEU A 342 42.09 -15.22 6.10
N ASN A 343 42.03 -13.88 6.08
CA ASN A 343 41.67 -13.08 7.25
C ASN A 343 40.20 -13.23 7.70
N LYS A 344 39.34 -13.89 6.90
CA LYS A 344 37.97 -14.21 7.33
C LYS A 344 37.90 -15.37 8.31
N PHE A 345 38.94 -16.20 8.39
CA PHE A 345 38.95 -17.34 9.29
C PHE A 345 39.35 -16.92 10.71
N ILE A 346 38.55 -17.32 11.70
CA ILE A 346 38.72 -16.93 13.11
C ILE A 346 38.73 -18.20 13.96
N GLU A 347 39.77 -18.37 14.79
CA GLU A 347 39.86 -19.51 15.68
C GLU A 347 38.81 -19.44 16.83
N SER A 348 38.14 -20.56 17.10
CA SER A 348 37.00 -20.69 18.00
C SER A 348 36.78 -22.14 18.41
N GLU A 349 36.39 -22.39 19.67
CA GLU A 349 36.03 -23.73 20.17
C GLU A 349 34.74 -24.30 19.53
N LEU A 350 34.03 -23.50 18.74
CA LEU A 350 32.75 -23.81 18.14
C LEU A 350 32.92 -24.77 16.95
N ARG A 351 32.22 -25.91 16.99
CA ARG A 351 32.22 -26.94 15.93
C ARG A 351 30.88 -26.89 15.18
N PRO A 352 30.78 -27.40 13.93
CA PRO A 352 29.51 -27.54 13.21
C PRO A 352 28.40 -28.20 14.00
N GLU A 353 28.77 -29.16 14.83
CA GLU A 353 27.85 -29.90 15.68
C GLU A 353 27.25 -29.02 16.78
N HIS A 354 28.01 -28.05 17.30
CA HIS A 354 27.54 -27.06 18.28
C HIS A 354 26.62 -26.02 17.63
N ALA A 355 26.86 -25.68 16.36
CA ALA A 355 26.02 -24.76 15.59
C ALA A 355 24.59 -25.30 15.38
N ARG A 356 24.35 -26.61 15.60
CA ARG A 356 23.02 -27.20 15.49
C ARG A 356 22.03 -26.75 16.55
N HIS A 357 22.52 -26.21 17.65
CA HIS A 357 21.70 -25.71 18.76
C HIS A 357 21.63 -24.19 18.80
N MET A 358 22.17 -23.52 17.77
CA MET A 358 22.21 -22.07 17.66
C MET A 358 21.15 -21.60 16.66
N GLU A 359 20.47 -20.52 17.00
CA GLU A 359 19.57 -19.86 16.07
C GLU A 359 20.41 -19.11 15.01
N PRO A 360 19.89 -18.89 13.78
CA PRO A 360 20.59 -18.11 12.76
C PRO A 360 21.01 -16.71 13.22
N GLU A 361 20.25 -16.13 14.15
CA GLU A 361 20.51 -14.84 14.77
C GLU A 361 21.73 -14.89 15.70
N ASP A 362 21.96 -16.01 16.39
CA ASP A 362 23.13 -16.24 17.26
C ASP A 362 24.42 -16.33 16.44
N LEU A 363 24.31 -16.80 15.19
CA LEU A 363 25.45 -16.91 14.29
C LEU A 363 25.90 -15.55 13.75
N ASN A 364 25.14 -14.45 13.87
CA ASN A 364 25.57 -13.05 13.68
C ASN A 364 26.65 -12.78 12.59
N GLY A 365 26.52 -13.36 11.40
CA GLY A 365 27.51 -13.21 10.32
C GLY A 365 28.73 -14.13 10.41
N PHE A 366 28.64 -15.22 11.14
CA PHE A 366 29.64 -16.27 11.24
C PHE A 366 29.17 -17.53 10.52
N ALA A 367 30.02 -18.03 9.63
CA ALA A 367 29.91 -19.36 9.04
C ALA A 367 30.74 -20.34 9.87
N VAL A 368 30.40 -21.62 9.88
CA VAL A 368 31.12 -22.63 10.65
C VAL A 368 31.74 -23.65 9.70
N TYR A 369 33.05 -23.84 9.79
CA TYR A 369 33.76 -24.80 8.95
C TYR A 369 33.46 -26.26 9.35
N GLY A 370 33.56 -27.22 8.45
CA GLY A 370 33.47 -28.62 8.83
C GLY A 370 34.06 -29.59 7.81
N PHE A 371 34.65 -30.67 8.31
CA PHE A 371 35.21 -31.73 7.47
C PHE A 371 34.16 -32.80 7.18
N ASN A 372 33.93 -33.08 5.89
CA ASN A 372 33.04 -34.17 5.45
C ASN A 372 31.68 -34.19 6.16
N VAL A 373 31.12 -33.01 6.43
CA VAL A 373 29.89 -32.87 7.20
C VAL A 373 28.75 -33.56 6.46
N ASP A 374 28.03 -34.45 7.15
CA ASP A 374 26.85 -35.10 6.58
C ASP A 374 25.68 -34.08 6.58
N PRO A 375 25.11 -33.74 5.41
CA PRO A 375 24.03 -32.77 5.30
C PRO A 375 22.81 -33.13 6.16
N ARG A 376 22.56 -34.43 6.38
CA ARG A 376 21.43 -34.91 7.20
C ARG A 376 21.55 -34.52 8.66
N VAL A 377 22.78 -34.30 9.12
CA VAL A 377 23.05 -33.92 10.51
C VAL A 377 23.10 -32.39 10.65
N LEU A 378 23.17 -31.64 9.54
CA LEU A 378 23.02 -30.17 9.52
C LEU A 378 21.56 -29.72 9.38
N TYR A 379 20.63 -30.65 9.14
CA TYR A 379 19.22 -30.35 8.93
C TYR A 379 18.55 -30.00 10.28
N VAL A 380 18.85 -28.81 10.78
CA VAL A 380 18.15 -28.22 11.93
C VAL A 380 17.02 -27.39 11.36
N ALA A 381 15.79 -27.84 11.62
CA ALA A 381 14.64 -26.99 11.35
C ALA A 381 14.44 -26.03 12.53
N ASN A 382 13.90 -24.83 12.27
CA ASN A 382 13.37 -23.93 13.30
C ASN A 382 12.51 -24.68 14.34
N ALA A 383 12.26 -24.08 15.51
CA ALA A 383 11.45 -24.68 16.58
C ALA A 383 10.04 -25.17 16.15
N ASP A 384 9.53 -24.71 15.01
CA ASP A 384 8.27 -25.11 14.38
C ASP A 384 8.41 -26.19 13.29
N GLY A 385 9.63 -26.66 13.02
CA GLY A 385 9.95 -27.67 12.02
C GLY A 385 9.96 -27.16 10.58
N THR A 386 9.89 -25.85 10.34
CA THR A 386 9.46 -25.32 9.03
C THR A 386 10.56 -24.87 8.08
N GLN A 387 11.77 -24.55 8.55
CA GLN A 387 12.85 -24.00 7.71
C GLN A 387 14.21 -24.54 8.15
N PRO A 388 15.06 -24.99 7.22
CA PRO A 388 16.44 -25.33 7.53
C PRO A 388 17.16 -24.06 8.02
N LEU A 389 17.81 -24.14 9.17
CA LEU A 389 18.57 -23.03 9.75
C LEU A 389 19.95 -22.90 9.13
N LEU A 390 20.48 -24.00 8.63
CA LEU A 390 21.83 -24.12 8.12
C LEU A 390 21.80 -24.69 6.70
N HIS A 391 22.75 -24.23 5.90
CA HIS A 391 23.00 -24.61 4.53
C HIS A 391 24.47 -24.97 4.37
N LEU A 392 24.75 -26.13 3.78
CA LEU A 392 26.11 -26.53 3.45
C LEU A 392 26.44 -25.95 2.08
N MET A 393 27.50 -25.14 1.99
CA MET A 393 27.99 -24.63 0.71
C MET A 393 28.28 -25.78 -0.25
N GLU A 394 27.88 -25.64 -1.52
CA GLU A 394 28.14 -26.63 -2.56
C GLU A 394 29.65 -26.74 -2.85
N GLU A 395 30.36 -25.60 -2.85
CA GLU A 395 31.80 -25.54 -3.02
C GLU A 395 32.54 -25.65 -1.67
N CYS A 396 33.44 -26.62 -1.57
CA CYS A 396 34.31 -26.80 -0.42
C CYS A 396 35.64 -26.05 -0.63
N ILE A 397 36.22 -25.55 0.46
CA ILE A 397 37.45 -24.73 0.48
C ILE A 397 38.65 -25.52 -0.05
N PHE A 398 38.81 -26.78 0.35
CA PHE A 398 39.79 -27.66 -0.27
C PHE A 398 39.44 -29.12 -0.04
N HIS A 399 40.07 -29.97 -0.84
CA HIS A 399 39.98 -31.42 -0.76
C HIS A 399 41.33 -31.98 -0.30
N SER A 400 41.30 -32.86 0.69
CA SER A 400 42.48 -33.52 1.24
C SER A 400 42.29 -35.04 1.23
N ILE A 401 43.35 -35.82 1.37
CA ILE A 401 43.23 -37.26 1.53
C ILE A 401 43.36 -37.56 3.01
N ALA A 402 42.54 -38.48 3.53
CA ALA A 402 42.63 -38.86 4.92
C ALA A 402 42.73 -40.37 5.10
N SER A 403 43.53 -40.81 6.08
CA SER A 403 43.83 -42.20 6.37
C SER A 403 44.15 -42.40 7.85
N TYR A 404 44.42 -43.65 8.25
CA TYR A 404 44.73 -44.04 9.62
C TYR A 404 46.23 -44.28 9.76
N ILE A 405 46.77 -44.02 10.96
CA ILE A 405 48.20 -44.06 11.24
C ILE A 405 48.59 -45.25 12.10
N PHE A 406 49.73 -45.84 11.76
CA PHE A 406 50.37 -46.97 12.41
C PHE A 406 51.80 -46.59 12.80
N GLN A 407 52.37 -47.33 13.76
CA GLN A 407 53.79 -47.20 14.05
C GLN A 407 54.64 -47.42 12.78
N LYS A 408 55.72 -46.66 12.62
CA LYS A 408 56.58 -46.76 11.43
C LYS A 408 57.08 -48.19 11.23
N HIS A 409 56.99 -48.69 10.00
CA HIS A 409 57.37 -50.06 9.64
C HIS A 409 56.54 -51.16 10.31
N SER A 410 55.32 -50.84 10.77
CA SER A 410 54.40 -51.84 11.31
C SER A 410 54.11 -52.97 10.30
N PRO A 411 54.28 -54.25 10.69
CA PRO A 411 54.04 -55.39 9.79
C PRO A 411 52.57 -55.56 9.43
N TYR A 412 51.65 -54.92 10.15
CA TYR A 412 50.20 -55.05 10.00
C TYR A 412 49.62 -54.17 8.87
N VAL A 413 50.36 -53.16 8.41
CA VAL A 413 49.91 -52.22 7.37
C VAL A 413 49.64 -52.93 6.04
N ALA A 414 50.51 -53.84 5.61
CA ALA A 414 50.33 -54.55 4.33
C ALA A 414 49.15 -55.55 4.34
N PRO A 415 48.96 -56.39 5.39
CA PRO A 415 47.75 -57.18 5.57
C PRO A 415 46.47 -56.34 5.59
N PHE A 416 46.43 -55.26 6.40
CA PHE A 416 45.25 -54.41 6.49
C PHE A 416 44.93 -53.70 5.18
N ASN A 417 45.93 -53.22 4.44
CA ASN A 417 45.71 -52.59 3.14
C ASN A 417 45.09 -53.54 2.11
N ARG A 418 45.38 -54.84 2.15
CA ARG A 418 44.72 -55.83 1.26
C ARG A 418 43.24 -55.96 1.58
N VAL A 419 42.91 -56.13 2.86
CA VAL A 419 41.52 -56.26 3.33
C VAL A 419 40.75 -54.97 3.08
N LEU A 420 41.35 -53.83 3.38
CA LEU A 420 40.76 -52.50 3.22
C LEU A 420 40.35 -52.21 1.78
N ARG A 421 41.16 -52.62 0.80
CA ARG A 421 40.82 -52.50 -0.62
C ARG A 421 39.60 -53.34 -0.98
N HIS A 422 39.53 -54.59 -0.52
CA HIS A 422 38.38 -55.46 -0.77
C HIS A 422 37.10 -54.95 -0.10
N ILE A 423 37.18 -54.43 1.14
CA ILE A 423 36.03 -53.81 1.81
C ILE A 423 35.53 -52.61 1.00
N ASN A 424 36.45 -51.79 0.49
CA ASN A 424 36.10 -50.62 -0.31
C ASN A 424 35.50 -51.00 -1.68
N GLU A 425 36.08 -51.98 -2.37
CA GLU A 425 35.57 -52.52 -3.65
C GLU A 425 34.19 -53.18 -3.48
N ALA A 426 33.95 -53.83 -2.34
CA ALA A 426 32.65 -54.41 -1.99
C ALA A 426 31.59 -53.37 -1.61
N GLY A 427 31.95 -52.08 -1.52
CA GLY A 427 31.03 -51.00 -1.15
C GLY A 427 30.64 -50.98 0.34
N LEU A 428 31.29 -51.78 1.18
CA LEU A 428 31.01 -51.83 2.63
C LEU A 428 31.33 -50.51 3.32
N THR A 429 32.34 -49.77 2.84
CA THR A 429 32.67 -48.43 3.32
C THR A 429 31.52 -47.43 3.07
N THR A 430 30.84 -47.54 1.93
CA THR A 430 29.66 -46.71 1.64
C THR A 430 28.49 -47.13 2.52
N TYR A 431 28.26 -48.43 2.68
CA TYR A 431 27.18 -48.97 3.51
C TYR A 431 27.31 -48.55 4.98
N TRP A 432 28.46 -48.79 5.61
CA TRP A 432 28.70 -48.43 7.01
C TRP A 432 28.58 -46.95 7.27
N ARG A 433 29.00 -46.11 6.30
CA ARG A 433 28.85 -44.66 6.42
C ARG A 433 27.38 -44.24 6.47
N ASP A 434 26.53 -44.89 5.68
CA ASP A 434 25.13 -44.51 5.58
C ASP A 434 24.32 -44.98 6.81
N ILE A 435 24.75 -46.05 7.48
CA ILE A 435 24.09 -46.58 8.70
C ILE A 435 24.68 -46.02 10.02
N ALA A 436 25.98 -45.71 10.07
CA ALA A 436 26.67 -45.36 11.31
C ALA A 436 26.03 -44.19 12.07
N PRO A 437 25.56 -43.09 11.41
CA PRO A 437 24.85 -42.03 12.12
C PRO A 437 23.58 -42.53 12.83
N ARG A 438 22.82 -43.45 12.22
CA ARG A 438 21.61 -44.01 12.83
C ARG A 438 21.96 -44.91 14.01
N GLU A 439 22.97 -45.75 13.86
CA GLU A 439 23.44 -46.64 14.93
C GLU A 439 23.91 -45.86 16.17
N ILE A 440 24.73 -44.82 15.98
CA ILE A 440 25.23 -44.01 17.11
C ILE A 440 24.11 -43.20 17.77
N VAL A 441 23.14 -42.71 16.99
CA VAL A 441 21.95 -42.02 17.52
C VAL A 441 21.11 -42.96 18.38
N HIS A 442 20.82 -44.18 17.93
CA HIS A 442 20.07 -45.16 18.74
C HIS A 442 20.80 -45.57 20.02
N LEU A 443 22.13 -45.60 20.00
CA LEU A 443 22.96 -45.88 21.19
C LEU A 443 22.97 -44.73 22.20
N ASN A 444 22.72 -43.50 21.75
CA ASN A 444 22.68 -42.30 22.59
C ASN A 444 21.22 -41.90 22.92
N ARG A 445 20.64 -42.48 23.99
CA ARG A 445 19.24 -42.23 24.42
C ARG A 445 18.88 -40.76 24.69
N SER A 446 19.83 -39.83 24.76
CA SER A 446 19.55 -38.39 24.84
C SER A 446 19.27 -37.73 23.48
N MET A 447 19.31 -38.49 22.36
CA MET A 447 19.20 -37.98 20.99
C MET A 447 17.97 -38.50 20.22
N ASP A 448 16.94 -39.00 20.91
CA ASP A 448 15.64 -39.49 20.38
C ASP A 448 14.88 -38.52 19.44
N ARG A 449 15.39 -37.31 19.17
CA ARG A 449 14.79 -36.34 18.25
C ARG A 449 15.21 -36.52 16.78
N LEU A 450 16.19 -37.37 16.47
CA LEU A 450 16.66 -37.59 15.09
C LEU A 450 15.88 -38.66 14.33
N ASP A 451 15.11 -39.51 15.02
CA ASP A 451 14.26 -40.57 14.44
C ASP A 451 12.87 -40.09 14.02
N GLY A 452 12.64 -38.78 13.97
CA GLY A 452 11.49 -38.26 13.26
C GLY A 452 11.61 -38.68 11.80
N ASN A 453 10.85 -39.71 11.39
CA ASN A 453 10.39 -39.85 10.03
C ASN A 453 10.00 -38.44 9.57
N ILE A 454 10.84 -37.82 8.74
CA ILE A 454 10.53 -36.54 8.10
C ILE A 454 9.50 -36.90 7.01
N GLU A 455 8.32 -37.34 7.44
CA GLU A 455 7.13 -37.23 6.64
C GLU A 455 6.99 -35.74 6.34
N TYR A 456 6.94 -35.41 5.06
CA TYR A 456 6.50 -34.11 4.57
C TYR A 456 5.08 -33.87 5.12
N HIS A 457 4.96 -33.44 6.37
CA HIS A 457 3.66 -33.07 6.91
C HIS A 457 3.15 -31.91 6.08
N SER A 458 2.01 -32.16 5.42
CA SER A 458 1.34 -31.17 4.60
C SER A 458 1.07 -29.93 5.45
N ARG A 459 1.70 -28.84 5.02
CA ARG A 459 1.68 -27.55 5.70
C ARG A 459 0.23 -27.07 5.90
N LYS A 460 -0.23 -26.95 7.15
CA LYS A 460 -1.39 -26.10 7.44
C LYS A 460 -0.96 -24.64 7.37
N LEU A 461 -1.33 -23.96 6.28
CA LEU A 461 -1.02 -22.55 6.09
C LEU A 461 -1.75 -21.70 7.13
N HIS A 462 -1.01 -21.09 8.05
CA HIS A 462 -1.55 -20.10 8.99
C HIS A 462 -1.03 -18.71 8.57
N LEU A 463 -1.92 -17.87 8.04
CA LEU A 463 -1.60 -16.47 7.73
C LEU A 463 -1.43 -15.69 9.04
N ARG A 464 -0.30 -14.99 9.19
CA ARG A 464 -0.02 -14.15 10.36
C ARG A 464 -0.19 -12.68 9.98
N PHE A 465 -0.38 -11.82 10.99
CA PHE A 465 -0.54 -10.39 10.75
C PHE A 465 0.67 -9.75 10.04
N LYS A 466 1.88 -10.24 10.33
CA LYS A 466 3.12 -9.80 9.65
C LYS A 466 3.14 -10.11 8.14
N ASP A 467 2.26 -11.00 7.67
CA ASP A 467 2.12 -11.31 6.25
C ASP A 467 1.15 -10.31 5.55
N LEU A 468 0.39 -9.51 6.31
CA LEU A 468 -0.63 -8.57 5.78
C LEU A 468 -0.35 -7.09 6.08
N TYR A 469 0.67 -6.77 6.89
CA TYR A 469 0.91 -5.39 7.36
C TYR A 469 1.04 -4.37 6.22
N PHE A 470 1.67 -4.75 5.11
CA PHE A 470 1.88 -3.86 3.97
C PHE A 470 0.56 -3.45 3.31
N THR A 471 -0.41 -4.37 3.22
CA THR A 471 -1.75 -4.09 2.70
C THR A 471 -2.48 -3.07 3.58
N PHE A 472 -2.41 -3.23 4.90
CA PHE A 472 -2.98 -2.24 5.84
C PHE A 472 -2.29 -0.89 5.75
N PHE A 473 -0.96 -0.86 5.61
CA PHE A 473 -0.20 0.37 5.41
C PHE A 473 -0.68 1.14 4.18
N LEU A 474 -0.83 0.49 3.02
CA LEU A 474 -1.34 1.11 1.79
C LEU A 474 -2.77 1.65 1.97
N TYR A 475 -3.63 0.91 2.67
CA TYR A 475 -4.98 1.36 2.99
C TYR A 475 -4.97 2.66 3.81
N TYR A 476 -4.18 2.73 4.87
CA TYR A 476 -4.09 3.94 5.71
C TYR A 476 -3.55 5.15 4.95
N VAL A 477 -2.50 4.98 4.14
CA VAL A 477 -1.95 6.05 3.31
C VAL A 477 -3.00 6.55 2.31
N GLY A 478 -3.72 5.65 1.65
CA GLY A 478 -4.79 6.00 0.71
C GLY A 478 -5.93 6.77 1.38
N THR A 479 -6.39 6.33 2.55
CA THR A 479 -7.44 7.04 3.32
C THR A 479 -6.98 8.42 3.76
N ALA A 480 -5.73 8.56 4.23
CA ALA A 480 -5.19 9.86 4.64
C ALA A 480 -5.08 10.84 3.47
N ALA A 481 -4.63 10.37 2.30
CA ALA A 481 -4.57 11.19 1.09
C ALA A 481 -5.98 11.64 0.65
N ALA A 482 -6.96 10.74 0.65
CA ALA A 482 -8.35 11.09 0.32
C ALA A 482 -8.93 12.13 1.28
N ALA A 483 -8.69 11.99 2.58
CA ALA A 483 -9.12 12.96 3.59
C ALA A 483 -8.46 14.34 3.39
N ALA A 484 -7.17 14.37 3.06
CA ALA A 484 -6.44 15.60 2.79
C ALA A 484 -6.98 16.33 1.54
N THR A 485 -7.25 15.60 0.45
CA THR A 485 -7.86 16.16 -0.77
C THR A 485 -9.24 16.74 -0.48
N PHE A 486 -10.08 16.00 0.25
CA PHE A 486 -11.42 16.46 0.65
C PHE A 486 -11.37 17.73 1.50
N LEU A 487 -10.47 17.78 2.49
CA LEU A 487 -10.26 18.99 3.28
C LEU A 487 -9.73 20.15 2.42
N GLY A 488 -8.83 19.86 1.47
CA GLY A 488 -8.35 20.84 0.50
C GLY A 488 -9.47 21.43 -0.34
N GLU A 489 -10.36 20.60 -0.88
CA GLU A 489 -11.53 21.05 -1.66
C GLU A 489 -12.47 21.90 -0.81
N ILE A 490 -12.78 21.48 0.43
CA ILE A 490 -13.61 22.28 1.34
C ILE A 490 -12.99 23.66 1.60
N LEU A 491 -11.67 23.72 1.78
CA LEU A 491 -10.97 24.98 2.03
C LEU A 491 -10.84 25.86 0.77
N ILE A 492 -10.88 25.25 -0.43
CA ILE A 492 -10.81 25.94 -1.72
C ILE A 492 -12.20 26.39 -2.21
N HIS A 493 -13.29 25.73 -1.79
CA HIS A 493 -14.67 26.06 -2.17
C HIS A 493 -15.21 27.33 -1.46
N ASN A 494 -14.36 28.36 -1.36
CA ASN A 494 -14.68 29.63 -0.76
C ASN A 494 -15.30 30.56 -1.80
N ARG A 495 -16.40 31.21 -1.37
CA ARG A 495 -17.04 32.35 -2.02
C ARG A 495 -16.01 33.28 -2.69
N PRO A 496 -16.29 33.84 -3.87
CA PRO A 496 -15.39 34.78 -4.52
C PRO A 496 -15.07 35.93 -3.56
N LYS A 497 -13.79 36.03 -3.16
CA LYS A 497 -13.32 36.95 -2.10
C LYS A 497 -13.24 38.40 -2.61
N ASP A 498 -13.16 38.56 -3.92
CA ASP A 498 -13.12 39.80 -4.67
C ASP A 498 -14.52 40.43 -4.85
N ILE A 499 -15.59 39.66 -4.65
CA ILE A 499 -16.97 40.15 -4.75
C ILE A 499 -17.55 40.39 -3.36
N ALA A 500 -17.60 41.64 -2.92
CA ALA A 500 -18.08 41.99 -1.57
C ALA A 500 -19.51 41.49 -1.27
N VAL A 501 -20.40 41.50 -2.26
CA VAL A 501 -21.79 41.01 -2.09
C VAL A 501 -21.89 39.49 -2.00
N ALA A 502 -20.86 38.72 -2.38
CA ALA A 502 -20.86 37.26 -2.28
C ALA A 502 -20.88 36.75 -0.83
N ALA A 503 -20.52 37.61 0.13
CA ALA A 503 -20.73 37.35 1.56
C ALA A 503 -22.23 37.19 1.93
N LYS A 504 -23.14 37.68 1.09
CA LYS A 504 -24.60 37.59 1.30
C LYS A 504 -25.25 36.37 0.62
N TRP A 505 -24.52 35.63 -0.21
CA TRP A 505 -25.09 34.51 -0.97
C TRP A 505 -25.18 33.23 -0.13
N CYS A 506 -26.13 32.36 -0.45
CA CYS A 506 -26.32 31.05 0.16
C CYS A 506 -25.30 30.03 -0.37
N MET A 507 -24.78 30.23 -1.60
CA MET A 507 -23.91 29.28 -2.31
C MET A 507 -24.52 27.88 -2.44
N ALA A 508 -25.85 27.79 -2.54
CA ALA A 508 -26.53 26.52 -2.72
C ALA A 508 -26.25 25.95 -4.13
N PRO A 509 -25.83 24.67 -4.25
CA PRO A 509 -25.61 24.04 -5.56
C PRO A 509 -26.86 24.09 -6.42
N CYS A 510 -26.74 24.62 -7.64
CA CYS A 510 -27.87 24.80 -8.55
C CYS A 510 -28.10 23.59 -9.45
N PHE A 511 -29.34 23.11 -9.57
CA PHE A 511 -29.67 22.03 -10.52
C PHE A 511 -29.79 22.59 -11.94
N MET A 512 -28.89 22.17 -12.84
CA MET A 512 -28.81 22.65 -14.23
C MET A 512 -28.71 21.47 -15.21
N PRO A 513 -29.20 21.62 -16.46
CA PRO A 513 -28.97 20.64 -17.51
C PRO A 513 -27.49 20.46 -17.80
N VAL A 514 -27.07 19.25 -18.21
CA VAL A 514 -25.68 18.94 -18.56
C VAL A 514 -25.11 19.91 -19.61
N TYR A 515 -25.94 20.35 -20.56
CA TYR A 515 -25.53 21.28 -21.63
C TYR A 515 -25.17 22.69 -21.13
N PHE A 516 -25.60 23.07 -19.93
CA PHE A 516 -25.24 24.36 -19.35
C PHE A 516 -23.72 24.46 -19.09
N GLU A 517 -23.04 23.33 -18.89
CA GLU A 517 -21.59 23.28 -18.70
C GLU A 517 -20.83 23.93 -19.86
N GLU A 518 -21.33 23.80 -21.09
CA GLU A 518 -20.73 24.39 -22.30
C GLU A 518 -20.78 25.94 -22.31
N ALA A 519 -21.71 26.53 -21.56
CA ALA A 519 -21.92 27.98 -21.49
C ALA A 519 -21.54 28.60 -20.13
N ALA A 520 -21.39 27.81 -19.08
CA ALA A 520 -21.22 28.30 -17.72
C ALA A 520 -20.07 29.32 -17.62
N GLN A 521 -18.88 28.96 -18.11
CA GLN A 521 -17.72 29.85 -18.06
C GLN A 521 -17.92 31.12 -18.90
N ARG A 522 -18.54 30.99 -20.09
CA ARG A 522 -18.84 32.15 -20.96
C ARG A 522 -19.81 33.13 -20.30
N ILE A 523 -20.77 32.64 -19.54
CA ILE A 523 -21.71 33.48 -18.77
C ILE A 523 -20.98 34.15 -17.60
N VAL A 524 -20.14 33.41 -16.88
CA VAL A 524 -19.32 33.97 -15.78
C VAL A 524 -18.42 35.11 -16.26
N ASP A 525 -17.84 34.96 -17.45
CA ASP A 525 -16.93 35.91 -18.10
C ASP A 525 -17.65 36.94 -18.98
N PHE A 526 -18.98 36.92 -19.03
CA PHE A 526 -19.75 37.80 -19.89
C PHE A 526 -19.52 39.27 -19.52
N ALA A 527 -19.12 40.08 -20.51
CA ALA A 527 -18.83 41.49 -20.33
C ALA A 527 -20.10 42.31 -20.07
N VAL A 528 -20.18 42.93 -18.89
CA VAL A 528 -21.33 43.72 -18.43
C VAL A 528 -21.10 45.20 -18.73
N ARG A 529 -22.13 45.88 -19.25
CA ARG A 529 -22.09 47.33 -19.51
C ARG A 529 -22.83 48.10 -18.42
N PRO A 530 -22.38 49.32 -18.05
CA PRO A 530 -23.02 50.11 -16.99
C PRO A 530 -24.49 50.45 -17.25
N ASP A 531 -24.90 50.52 -18.53
CA ASP A 531 -26.26 50.85 -18.96
C ASP A 531 -27.12 49.63 -19.27
N ASP A 532 -26.63 48.41 -18.98
CA ASP A 532 -27.45 47.21 -19.07
C ASP A 532 -28.61 47.25 -18.07
N VAL A 533 -29.71 46.61 -18.47
CA VAL A 533 -30.88 46.41 -17.63
C VAL A 533 -31.16 44.92 -17.55
N TRP A 534 -31.00 44.36 -16.36
CA TRP A 534 -31.18 42.95 -16.10
C TRP A 534 -32.51 42.68 -15.41
N ILE A 535 -33.17 41.60 -15.82
CA ILE A 535 -34.25 41.01 -15.07
C ILE A 535 -33.90 39.58 -14.68
N VAL A 536 -33.93 39.32 -13.39
CA VAL A 536 -33.59 38.01 -12.81
C VAL A 536 -34.73 37.52 -11.94
N SER A 537 -34.99 36.22 -11.96
CA SER A 537 -35.95 35.59 -11.04
C SER A 537 -35.82 34.08 -11.10
N TYR A 538 -36.33 33.38 -10.10
CA TYR A 538 -36.68 31.97 -10.32
C TYR A 538 -37.80 31.87 -11.39
N PRO A 539 -37.81 30.84 -12.27
CA PRO A 539 -38.84 30.67 -13.28
C PRO A 539 -40.27 30.85 -12.75
N LYS A 540 -41.13 31.43 -13.59
CA LYS A 540 -42.58 31.59 -13.33
C LYS A 540 -42.96 32.52 -12.17
N CYS A 541 -42.04 33.37 -11.71
CA CYS A 541 -42.30 34.41 -10.71
C CYS A 541 -42.80 35.75 -11.28
N GLY A 542 -43.20 35.84 -12.55
CA GLY A 542 -43.75 37.08 -13.13
C GLY A 542 -42.82 37.88 -14.05
N THR A 543 -41.74 37.26 -14.54
CA THR A 543 -40.75 37.94 -15.40
C THR A 543 -41.34 38.54 -16.66
N THR A 544 -42.26 37.87 -17.34
CA THR A 544 -42.84 38.37 -18.59
C THR A 544 -43.60 39.68 -18.39
N TRP A 545 -44.38 39.76 -17.31
CA TRP A 545 -45.12 40.96 -16.96
C TRP A 545 -44.18 42.13 -16.62
N THR A 546 -43.11 41.82 -15.89
CA THR A 546 -42.13 42.81 -15.46
C THR A 546 -41.23 43.28 -16.62
N GLN A 547 -40.83 42.39 -17.54
CA GLN A 547 -40.10 42.76 -18.76
C GLN A 547 -40.86 43.81 -19.58
N GLU A 548 -42.16 43.61 -19.77
CA GLU A 548 -43.00 44.56 -20.50
C GLU A 548 -43.03 45.93 -19.83
N MET A 549 -43.22 45.95 -18.51
CA MET A 549 -43.21 47.16 -17.71
C MET A 549 -41.86 47.89 -17.79
N ILE A 550 -40.75 47.17 -17.62
CA ILE A 550 -39.40 47.74 -17.70
C ILE A 550 -39.16 48.33 -19.08
N TRP A 551 -39.50 47.59 -20.15
CA TRP A 551 -39.25 48.03 -21.52
C TRP A 551 -40.00 49.33 -21.82
N LEU A 552 -41.30 49.39 -21.51
CA LEU A 552 -42.11 50.59 -21.72
C LEU A 552 -41.60 51.77 -20.90
N ILE A 553 -41.24 51.57 -19.62
CA ILE A 553 -40.69 52.63 -18.77
C ILE A 553 -39.37 53.15 -19.32
N CYS A 554 -38.48 52.28 -19.81
CA CYS A 554 -37.17 52.69 -20.30
C CYS A 554 -37.25 53.35 -21.69
N ASN A 555 -38.20 52.95 -22.52
CA ASN A 555 -38.40 53.41 -23.90
C ASN A 555 -39.57 54.41 -24.04
N ASN A 556 -39.75 55.28 -23.05
CA ASN A 556 -40.65 56.44 -23.12
C ASN A 556 -42.12 56.09 -23.45
N LEU A 557 -42.61 54.95 -22.92
CA LEU A 557 -43.96 54.44 -23.11
C LEU A 557 -44.31 54.16 -24.58
N ASP A 558 -43.36 53.65 -25.36
CA ASP A 558 -43.56 53.25 -26.76
C ASP A 558 -44.45 51.99 -26.90
N TYR A 559 -45.77 52.15 -26.77
CA TYR A 559 -46.72 51.05 -26.90
C TYR A 559 -46.71 50.41 -28.31
N GLU A 560 -46.39 51.18 -29.35
CA GLU A 560 -46.33 50.66 -30.72
C GLU A 560 -45.12 49.74 -30.92
N GLY A 561 -43.94 50.17 -30.49
CA GLY A 561 -42.73 49.37 -30.54
C GLY A 561 -42.86 48.10 -29.71
N SER A 562 -43.48 48.20 -28.52
CA SER A 562 -43.73 47.03 -27.65
C SER A 562 -44.63 45.99 -28.31
N ALA A 563 -45.63 46.43 -29.07
CA ALA A 563 -46.54 45.55 -29.81
C ALA A 563 -45.91 44.94 -31.08
N LYS A 564 -44.99 45.68 -31.73
CA LYS A 564 -44.32 45.26 -32.97
C LYS A 564 -43.19 44.26 -32.74
N ILE A 565 -42.39 44.44 -31.68
CA ILE A 565 -41.20 43.64 -31.40
C ILE A 565 -41.50 42.62 -30.30
N SER A 566 -41.21 41.35 -30.56
CA SER A 566 -41.48 40.28 -29.60
C SER A 566 -40.69 40.48 -28.30
N LEU A 567 -41.25 40.04 -27.16
CA LEU A 567 -40.59 40.21 -25.87
C LEU A 567 -39.24 39.47 -25.79
N VAL A 568 -39.08 38.36 -26.50
CA VAL A 568 -37.83 37.57 -26.54
C VAL A 568 -36.73 38.31 -27.31
N GLU A 569 -37.08 39.14 -28.29
CA GLU A 569 -36.13 40.01 -28.97
C GLU A 569 -35.78 41.24 -28.13
N ARG A 570 -36.77 41.80 -27.42
CA ARG A 570 -36.58 42.93 -26.53
C ARG A 570 -35.76 42.57 -25.29
N PHE A 571 -35.96 41.37 -24.74
CA PHE A 571 -35.23 40.80 -23.61
C PHE A 571 -34.71 39.40 -23.99
N PRO A 572 -33.57 39.30 -24.69
CA PRO A 572 -32.99 38.01 -24.98
C PRO A 572 -32.65 37.27 -23.68
N PHE A 573 -32.94 35.98 -23.67
CA PHE A 573 -32.73 35.11 -22.52
C PHE A 573 -31.32 34.52 -22.60
N LEU A 574 -30.41 35.01 -21.76
CA LEU A 574 -28.96 34.80 -21.91
C LEU A 574 -28.58 33.31 -22.06
N GLU A 575 -29.05 32.48 -21.13
CA GLU A 575 -28.67 31.06 -21.07
C GLU A 575 -29.53 30.12 -21.93
N ILE A 576 -30.61 30.58 -22.57
CA ILE A 576 -31.63 29.68 -23.20
C ILE A 576 -31.04 28.71 -24.23
N GLY A 577 -30.03 29.15 -24.99
CA GLY A 577 -29.39 28.35 -26.04
C GLY A 577 -28.73 27.08 -25.49
N HIS A 578 -28.39 27.04 -24.21
CA HIS A 578 -27.70 25.91 -23.57
C HIS A 578 -28.57 25.23 -22.49
N MET A 579 -29.88 25.49 -22.51
CA MET A 579 -30.86 24.90 -21.58
C MET A 579 -31.78 23.86 -22.24
N LEU A 580 -31.86 23.84 -23.57
CA LEU A 580 -32.71 22.93 -24.36
C LEU A 580 -31.87 21.81 -24.99
N SER A 581 -32.50 20.75 -25.51
CA SER A 581 -31.79 19.60 -26.07
C SER A 581 -30.96 19.96 -27.31
N ARG A 582 -29.96 19.14 -27.64
CA ARG A 582 -29.12 19.27 -28.87
C ARG A 582 -29.90 19.36 -30.18
N ASP A 583 -31.14 18.89 -30.20
CA ASP A 583 -32.01 18.91 -31.39
C ASP A 583 -32.65 20.28 -31.61
N TRP A 584 -32.51 21.21 -30.65
CA TRP A 584 -32.88 22.61 -30.81
C TRP A 584 -31.80 23.34 -31.61
N PRO A 585 -32.14 24.25 -32.54
CA PRO A 585 -31.15 25.10 -33.18
C PRO A 585 -30.37 25.85 -32.10
N ASN A 586 -29.08 25.54 -31.96
CA ASN A 586 -28.14 26.18 -31.04
C ASN A 586 -27.92 27.64 -31.49
N GLU A 587 -28.90 28.52 -31.24
CA GLU A 587 -28.69 29.95 -31.34
C GLU A 587 -27.80 30.36 -30.15
N ASP A 588 -26.61 30.85 -30.46
CA ASP A 588 -25.70 31.43 -29.48
C ASP A 588 -26.29 32.74 -28.95
N ASN A 589 -27.16 32.62 -27.96
CA ASN A 589 -27.83 33.75 -27.33
C ASN A 589 -26.87 34.64 -26.56
N ILE A 590 -25.74 34.11 -26.07
CA ILE A 590 -24.69 34.89 -25.42
C ILE A 590 -24.10 35.86 -26.44
N ALA A 591 -23.65 35.35 -27.60
CA ALA A 591 -23.11 36.19 -28.67
C ALA A 591 -24.16 37.16 -29.23
N LYS A 592 -25.44 36.76 -29.29
CA LYS A 592 -26.54 37.65 -29.69
C LYS A 592 -26.66 38.84 -28.75
N VAL A 593 -26.62 38.62 -27.43
CA VAL A 593 -26.68 39.71 -26.44
C VAL A 593 -25.41 40.58 -26.48
N GLU A 594 -24.24 40.00 -26.68
CA GLU A 594 -22.98 40.76 -26.82
C GLU A 594 -23.05 41.77 -27.98
N ASN A 595 -23.64 41.36 -29.11
CA ASN A 595 -23.75 42.19 -30.31
C ASN A 595 -24.91 43.19 -30.29
N ASN A 596 -25.81 43.11 -29.30
CA ASN A 596 -26.92 44.04 -29.21
C ASN A 596 -26.44 45.47 -28.86
N PRO A 597 -27.08 46.50 -29.45
CA PRO A 597 -26.79 47.89 -29.10
C PRO A 597 -27.17 48.18 -27.65
N SER A 598 -26.43 49.09 -27.03
CA SER A 598 -26.72 49.62 -25.70
C SER A 598 -27.90 50.62 -25.74
N PRO A 599 -28.76 50.67 -24.69
CA PRO A 599 -28.74 49.80 -23.51
C PRO A 599 -29.28 48.40 -23.82
N ARG A 600 -28.65 47.36 -23.26
CA ARG A 600 -29.11 45.98 -23.44
C ARG A 600 -30.11 45.63 -22.35
N PHE A 601 -31.23 45.04 -22.75
CA PHE A 601 -32.22 44.47 -21.83
C PHE A 601 -32.05 42.96 -21.80
N ILE A 602 -31.68 42.40 -20.65
CA ILE A 602 -31.20 41.01 -20.55
C ILE A 602 -32.04 40.27 -19.52
N LYS A 603 -32.50 39.06 -19.88
CA LYS A 603 -33.21 38.17 -18.97
C LYS A 603 -32.29 37.02 -18.54
N SER A 604 -32.36 36.65 -17.26
CA SER A 604 -31.78 35.40 -16.75
C SER A 604 -32.66 34.76 -15.66
N HIS A 605 -32.55 33.45 -15.52
CA HIS A 605 -33.12 32.65 -14.44
C HIS A 605 -32.03 32.03 -13.55
N LEU A 606 -30.76 32.41 -13.74
CA LEU A 606 -29.65 31.91 -12.93
C LEU A 606 -29.63 32.52 -11.52
N PRO A 607 -29.22 31.75 -10.50
CA PRO A 607 -28.96 32.27 -9.17
C PRO A 607 -27.74 33.21 -9.17
N ALA A 608 -27.61 34.04 -8.13
CA ALA A 608 -26.60 35.11 -8.06
C ALA A 608 -25.16 34.63 -8.35
N HIS A 609 -24.78 33.47 -7.80
CA HIS A 609 -23.43 32.93 -7.94
C HIS A 609 -23.11 32.33 -9.32
N LEU A 610 -24.09 32.20 -10.23
CA LEU A 610 -23.91 31.72 -11.60
C LEU A 610 -24.09 32.82 -12.66
N LEU A 611 -24.45 34.03 -12.23
CA LEU A 611 -24.52 35.20 -13.12
C LEU A 611 -23.12 35.75 -13.42
N PRO A 612 -22.96 36.61 -14.45
CA PRO A 612 -21.68 37.20 -14.80
C PRO A 612 -21.01 37.90 -13.62
N THR A 613 -19.71 37.65 -13.43
CA THR A 613 -18.94 38.19 -12.29
C THR A 613 -18.96 39.72 -12.30
N GLU A 614 -18.90 40.33 -13.49
CA GLU A 614 -18.91 41.78 -13.66
C GLU A 614 -20.23 42.45 -13.25
N LEU A 615 -21.34 41.73 -13.12
CA LEU A 615 -22.59 42.32 -12.59
C LEU A 615 -22.38 42.94 -11.21
N TRP A 616 -21.51 42.34 -10.42
CA TRP A 616 -21.30 42.71 -9.03
C TRP A 616 -20.27 43.83 -8.86
N THR A 617 -19.43 44.08 -9.87
CA THR A 617 -18.42 45.14 -9.89
C THR A 617 -18.87 46.36 -10.70
N VAL A 618 -19.45 46.15 -11.89
CA VAL A 618 -19.98 47.21 -12.77
C VAL A 618 -21.29 47.79 -12.23
N LYS A 619 -22.08 46.97 -11.53
CA LYS A 619 -23.36 47.34 -10.89
C LYS A 619 -24.39 47.97 -11.85
N PRO A 620 -24.76 47.32 -12.98
CA PRO A 620 -25.89 47.75 -13.80
C PRO A 620 -27.21 47.62 -13.04
N LYS A 621 -28.30 48.15 -13.60
CA LYS A 621 -29.63 48.07 -12.98
C LYS A 621 -30.19 46.65 -13.11
N ILE A 622 -30.50 46.02 -11.98
CA ILE A 622 -31.07 44.67 -11.89
C ILE A 622 -32.46 44.76 -11.24
N VAL A 623 -33.48 44.17 -11.88
CA VAL A 623 -34.80 43.98 -11.30
C VAL A 623 -34.98 42.52 -10.96
N TYR A 624 -35.24 42.22 -9.70
CA TYR A 624 -35.56 40.87 -9.24
C TYR A 624 -37.05 40.75 -8.91
N VAL A 625 -37.69 39.64 -9.32
CA VAL A 625 -39.10 39.39 -9.04
C VAL A 625 -39.29 38.04 -8.35
N ALA A 626 -39.80 38.06 -7.13
CA ALA A 626 -40.21 36.88 -6.37
C ALA A 626 -41.72 36.62 -6.48
N ARG A 627 -42.15 35.43 -6.11
CA ARG A 627 -43.56 35.03 -6.07
C ARG A 627 -43.77 34.01 -4.96
N ASN A 628 -45.01 33.74 -4.58
CA ASN A 628 -45.36 32.59 -3.76
C ASN A 628 -44.90 31.25 -4.41
N ALA A 629 -44.28 30.36 -3.61
CA ALA A 629 -43.74 29.09 -4.08
C ALA A 629 -44.79 28.18 -4.72
N LYS A 630 -46.01 28.12 -4.15
CA LYS A 630 -47.09 27.25 -4.63
C LYS A 630 -47.62 27.71 -5.98
N ASP A 631 -47.82 29.02 -6.14
CA ASP A 631 -48.22 29.62 -7.42
C ASP A 631 -47.13 29.50 -8.49
N ALA A 632 -45.87 29.66 -8.11
CA ALA A 632 -44.73 29.43 -8.99
C ALA A 632 -44.70 27.96 -9.46
N ALA A 633 -44.83 27.00 -8.54
CA ALA A 633 -44.82 25.57 -8.83
C ALA A 633 -45.95 25.15 -9.78
N VAL A 634 -47.21 25.53 -9.51
CA VAL A 634 -48.34 25.26 -10.43
C VAL A 634 -48.09 25.87 -11.80
N SER A 635 -47.61 27.12 -11.85
CA SER A 635 -47.30 27.76 -13.12
C SER A 635 -46.15 27.06 -13.87
N PHE A 636 -45.19 26.49 -13.14
CA PHE A 636 -44.05 25.78 -13.71
C PHE A 636 -44.42 24.39 -14.21
N TYR A 637 -45.37 23.72 -13.56
CA TYR A 637 -45.96 22.47 -14.06
C TYR A 637 -46.60 22.67 -15.44
N HIS A 638 -47.51 23.65 -15.58
CA HIS A 638 -48.14 23.95 -16.87
C HIS A 638 -47.14 24.35 -17.95
N HIS A 639 -46.06 25.04 -17.56
CA HIS A 639 -44.96 25.35 -18.46
C HIS A 639 -44.25 24.08 -18.91
N HIS A 640 -43.91 23.15 -18.01
CA HIS A 640 -43.24 21.90 -18.35
C HIS A 640 -44.10 20.96 -19.19
N VAL A 641 -45.40 20.87 -18.90
CA VAL A 641 -46.32 20.04 -19.69
C VAL A 641 -46.38 20.52 -21.15
N ASN A 642 -46.41 21.83 -21.37
CA ASN A 642 -46.64 22.38 -22.71
C ASN A 642 -45.36 22.72 -23.47
N ILE A 643 -44.28 23.13 -22.80
CA ILE A 643 -43.02 23.54 -23.45
C ILE A 643 -41.95 22.46 -23.37
N HIS A 644 -41.88 21.72 -22.25
CA HIS A 644 -40.90 20.64 -22.06
C HIS A 644 -41.50 19.24 -22.28
N TYR A 645 -42.75 19.16 -22.74
CA TYR A 645 -43.46 17.91 -23.04
C TYR A 645 -43.46 16.90 -21.88
N TYR A 646 -43.53 17.39 -20.64
CA TYR A 646 -43.56 16.56 -19.44
C TYR A 646 -44.76 15.60 -19.46
N LYS A 647 -44.49 14.31 -19.17
CA LYS A 647 -45.48 13.21 -19.26
C LYS A 647 -45.88 12.61 -17.90
N GLY A 648 -45.26 13.05 -16.81
CA GLY A 648 -45.58 12.57 -15.46
C GLY A 648 -46.87 13.19 -14.90
N SER A 649 -47.24 12.80 -13.68
CA SER A 649 -48.41 13.33 -13.00
C SER A 649 -48.17 14.73 -12.41
N PHE A 650 -49.24 15.40 -11.98
CA PHE A 650 -49.12 16.68 -11.29
C PHE A 650 -48.39 16.49 -9.96
N GLU A 651 -48.73 15.43 -9.24
CA GLU A 651 -48.17 15.04 -7.96
C GLU A 651 -46.66 14.77 -8.07
N ASP A 652 -46.22 13.97 -9.06
CA ASP A 652 -44.80 13.69 -9.30
C ASP A 652 -44.00 14.99 -9.55
N PHE A 653 -44.59 15.94 -10.28
CA PHE A 653 -43.95 17.22 -10.55
C PHE A 653 -43.82 18.06 -9.28
N MET A 654 -44.85 18.07 -8.44
CA MET A 654 -44.85 18.82 -7.18
C MET A 654 -43.87 18.22 -6.18
N ASP A 655 -43.76 16.89 -6.12
CA ASP A 655 -42.73 16.19 -5.34
C ASP A 655 -41.33 16.56 -5.84
N THR A 656 -41.13 16.61 -7.16
CA THR A 656 -39.85 17.03 -7.77
C THR A 656 -39.51 18.49 -7.44
N PHE A 657 -40.51 19.37 -7.37
CA PHE A 657 -40.34 20.77 -6.96
C PHE A 657 -39.93 20.87 -5.50
N LEU A 658 -40.62 20.16 -4.59
CA LEU A 658 -40.32 20.13 -3.14
C LEU A 658 -38.94 19.54 -2.85
N ASP A 659 -38.49 18.59 -3.65
CA ASP A 659 -37.16 17.99 -3.57
C ASP A 659 -36.03 18.88 -4.14
N ASP A 660 -36.36 20.07 -4.66
CA ASP A 660 -35.42 20.96 -5.36
C ASP A 660 -34.67 20.23 -6.51
N LYS A 661 -35.39 19.43 -7.30
CA LYS A 661 -34.84 18.66 -8.45
C LYS A 661 -35.29 19.20 -9.82
N LEU A 662 -35.72 20.46 -9.88
CA LEU A 662 -36.07 21.16 -11.12
C LEU A 662 -34.97 22.12 -11.54
N MET A 663 -34.91 22.48 -12.81
CA MET A 663 -33.92 23.47 -13.27
C MET A 663 -34.01 24.78 -12.46
N TYR A 664 -32.84 25.35 -12.16
CA TYR A 664 -32.65 26.56 -11.35
C TYR A 664 -32.97 26.42 -9.85
N SER A 665 -33.30 25.23 -9.36
CA SER A 665 -33.42 24.95 -7.92
C SER A 665 -32.04 25.04 -7.25
N PRO A 666 -31.94 25.33 -5.93
CA PRO A 666 -33.02 25.35 -4.95
C PRO A 666 -33.84 26.64 -4.89
N TYR A 667 -35.15 26.54 -4.71
CA TYR A 667 -36.08 27.67 -4.82
C TYR A 667 -35.84 28.78 -3.78
N HIS A 668 -35.78 28.44 -2.48
CA HIS A 668 -35.63 29.45 -1.42
C HIS A 668 -34.26 30.15 -1.47
N PRO A 669 -33.11 29.45 -1.59
CA PRO A 669 -31.81 30.10 -1.78
C PRO A 669 -31.77 31.06 -2.97
N HIS A 670 -32.41 30.71 -4.08
CA HIS A 670 -32.46 31.58 -5.27
C HIS A 670 -33.09 32.95 -4.95
N ILE A 671 -34.18 32.97 -4.18
CA ILE A 671 -34.84 34.22 -3.76
C ILE A 671 -34.04 34.92 -2.66
N LEU A 672 -33.50 34.15 -1.72
CA LEU A 672 -32.83 34.65 -0.53
C LEU A 672 -31.56 35.46 -0.88
N ASP A 673 -30.80 35.01 -1.87
CA ASP A 673 -29.61 35.74 -2.35
C ASP A 673 -29.97 37.18 -2.75
N PHE A 674 -31.02 37.35 -3.55
CA PHE A 674 -31.48 38.68 -3.98
C PHE A 674 -32.20 39.44 -2.87
N TRP A 675 -32.87 38.75 -1.95
CA TRP A 675 -33.45 39.37 -0.77
C TRP A 675 -32.39 40.04 0.11
N HIS A 676 -31.25 39.38 0.36
CA HIS A 676 -30.18 39.97 1.15
C HIS A 676 -29.47 41.14 0.42
N MET A 677 -29.55 41.18 -0.91
CA MET A 677 -29.00 42.26 -1.73
C MET A 677 -30.03 43.35 -2.08
N ARG A 678 -31.27 43.26 -1.61
CA ARG A 678 -32.38 44.18 -1.99
C ARG A 678 -32.14 45.66 -1.68
N ASN A 679 -31.21 45.96 -0.78
CA ASN A 679 -30.86 47.32 -0.38
C ASN A 679 -29.67 47.90 -1.17
N GLU A 680 -29.10 47.15 -2.12
CA GLU A 680 -28.10 47.69 -3.05
C GLU A 680 -28.77 48.67 -4.04
N GLU A 681 -28.14 49.80 -4.33
CA GLU A 681 -28.74 50.88 -5.16
C GLU A 681 -29.04 50.48 -6.60
N ASN A 682 -28.39 49.43 -7.09
CA ASN A 682 -28.53 48.89 -8.43
C ASN A 682 -29.48 47.68 -8.49
N ILE A 683 -30.15 47.32 -7.40
CA ILE A 683 -31.10 46.20 -7.35
C ILE A 683 -32.48 46.70 -6.91
N LEU A 684 -33.51 46.38 -7.69
CA LEU A 684 -34.91 46.58 -7.31
C LEU A 684 -35.58 45.22 -7.10
N PHE A 685 -35.93 44.93 -5.84
CA PHE A 685 -36.66 43.71 -5.49
C PHE A 685 -38.18 43.98 -5.51
N LEU A 686 -38.91 43.15 -6.26
CA LEU A 686 -40.36 43.17 -6.38
C LEU A 686 -40.95 41.79 -6.08
N THR A 687 -42.24 41.76 -5.75
CA THR A 687 -43.03 40.54 -5.68
C THR A 687 -44.16 40.60 -6.70
N TYR A 688 -44.53 39.45 -7.24
CA TYR A 688 -45.69 39.33 -8.13
C TYR A 688 -46.97 39.79 -7.41
N GLU A 689 -47.06 39.50 -6.12
CA GLU A 689 -48.16 39.84 -5.24
C GLU A 689 -48.32 41.36 -5.08
N ASP A 690 -47.22 42.11 -4.90
CA ASP A 690 -47.26 43.58 -4.85
C ASP A 690 -47.73 44.17 -6.18
N MET A 691 -47.24 43.63 -7.30
CA MET A 691 -47.65 44.06 -8.64
C MET A 691 -49.14 43.82 -8.88
N LYS A 692 -49.68 42.69 -8.38
CA LYS A 692 -51.10 42.36 -8.48
C LYS A 692 -51.96 43.23 -7.57
N LYS A 693 -51.47 43.56 -6.38
CA LYS A 693 -52.17 44.34 -5.36
C LYS A 693 -52.28 45.82 -5.73
N ASP A 694 -51.18 46.46 -6.13
CA ASP A 694 -51.16 47.89 -6.49
C ASP A 694 -50.08 48.17 -7.56
N LEU A 695 -50.47 47.94 -8.81
CA LEU A 695 -49.60 48.13 -9.96
C LEU A 695 -49.13 49.59 -10.14
N PRO A 696 -49.98 50.64 -10.01
CA PRO A 696 -49.52 52.03 -10.08
C PRO A 696 -48.39 52.34 -9.09
N THR A 697 -48.48 51.85 -7.85
CA THR A 697 -47.41 52.05 -6.86
C THR A 697 -46.12 51.33 -7.26
N VAL A 698 -46.20 50.12 -7.81
CA VAL A 698 -45.01 49.42 -8.33
C VAL A 698 -44.42 50.15 -9.54
N ILE A 699 -45.25 50.69 -10.44
CA ILE A 699 -44.80 51.51 -11.58
C ILE A 699 -44.01 52.72 -11.08
N ARG A 700 -44.50 53.45 -10.06
CA ARG A 700 -43.78 54.59 -9.47
C ARG A 700 -42.42 54.18 -8.88
N ARG A 701 -42.35 53.03 -8.20
CA ARG A 701 -41.08 52.47 -7.69
C ARG A 701 -40.10 52.16 -8.83
N MET A 702 -40.59 51.53 -9.90
CA MET A 702 -39.80 51.19 -11.09
C MET A 702 -39.29 52.44 -11.82
N MET A 703 -40.14 53.44 -12.02
CA MET A 703 -39.78 54.73 -12.60
C MET A 703 -38.69 55.42 -11.79
N LYS A 704 -38.84 55.49 -10.46
CA LYS A 704 -37.82 56.07 -9.57
C LYS A 704 -36.49 55.33 -9.71
N PHE A 705 -36.51 54.00 -9.78
CA PHE A 705 -35.30 53.18 -9.90
C PHE A 705 -34.52 53.42 -11.20
N PHE A 706 -35.23 53.65 -12.31
CA PHE A 706 -34.66 53.98 -13.63
C PHE A 706 -34.51 55.49 -13.88
N GLY A 707 -34.83 56.36 -12.91
CA GLY A 707 -34.75 57.82 -13.08
C GLY A 707 -35.69 58.39 -14.13
N LYS A 708 -36.87 57.77 -14.33
CA LYS A 708 -37.90 58.21 -15.28
C LYS A 708 -39.01 58.98 -14.56
N ASN A 709 -39.59 59.96 -15.25
CA ASN A 709 -40.72 60.74 -14.76
C ASN A 709 -41.85 60.73 -15.80
N TYR A 710 -43.04 60.35 -15.37
CA TYR A 710 -44.27 60.29 -16.16
C TYR A 710 -45.41 60.89 -15.34
N THR A 711 -46.42 61.43 -16.02
CA THR A 711 -47.61 61.98 -15.35
C THR A 711 -48.47 60.88 -14.74
N GLU A 712 -49.34 61.23 -13.79
CA GLU A 712 -50.28 60.26 -13.21
C GLU A 712 -51.18 59.61 -14.27
N ASP A 713 -51.64 60.38 -15.27
CA ASP A 713 -52.41 59.83 -16.39
C ASP A 713 -51.62 58.78 -17.19
N GLN A 714 -50.34 59.03 -17.44
CA GLN A 714 -49.44 58.08 -18.11
C GLN A 714 -49.20 56.82 -17.27
N ILE A 715 -49.09 56.95 -15.95
CA ILE A 715 -48.98 55.83 -15.02
C ILE A 715 -50.25 54.98 -15.05
N HIS A 716 -51.43 55.61 -15.00
CA HIS A 716 -52.71 54.93 -15.11
C HIS A 716 -52.89 54.23 -16.46
N GLN A 717 -52.48 54.87 -17.55
CA GLN A 717 -52.50 54.27 -18.88
C GLN A 717 -51.57 53.05 -18.97
N LEU A 718 -50.36 53.13 -18.41
CA LEU A 718 -49.43 52.01 -18.36
C LEU A 718 -49.99 50.87 -17.50
N ALA A 719 -50.57 51.18 -16.33
CA ALA A 719 -51.17 50.19 -15.46
C ALA A 719 -52.34 49.46 -16.14
N ASP A 720 -53.18 50.20 -16.88
CA ASP A 720 -54.26 49.66 -17.67
C ASP A 720 -53.75 48.80 -18.84
N HIS A 721 -52.69 49.21 -19.54
CA HIS A 721 -52.02 48.40 -20.58
C HIS A 721 -51.49 47.07 -20.03
N LEU A 722 -50.87 47.13 -18.85
CA LEU A 722 -50.29 45.98 -18.15
C LEU A 722 -51.35 45.15 -17.39
N SER A 723 -52.61 45.58 -17.36
CA SER A 723 -53.69 44.80 -16.74
C SER A 723 -53.85 43.45 -17.44
N PHE A 724 -54.19 42.40 -16.67
CA PHE A 724 -54.26 41.04 -17.21
C PHE A 724 -55.18 40.92 -18.45
N SER A 725 -56.30 41.64 -18.47
CA SER A 725 -57.28 41.60 -19.57
C SER A 725 -56.74 42.10 -20.91
N LYS A 726 -55.77 43.04 -20.89
CA LYS A 726 -55.07 43.56 -22.07
C LYS A 726 -53.76 42.82 -22.31
N PHE A 727 -52.95 42.66 -21.27
CA PHE A 727 -51.64 42.02 -21.32
C PHE A 727 -51.72 40.58 -21.85
N SER A 728 -52.67 39.76 -21.40
CA SER A 728 -52.85 38.38 -21.87
C SER A 728 -53.22 38.28 -23.35
N LYS A 729 -53.76 39.34 -23.94
CA LYS A 729 -54.13 39.42 -25.37
C LYS A 729 -53.02 40.01 -26.23
N ASN A 730 -51.94 40.53 -25.64
CA ASN A 730 -50.81 41.07 -26.38
C ASN A 730 -50.02 39.93 -27.03
N PRO A 731 -49.94 39.84 -28.38
CA PRO A 731 -49.24 38.76 -29.05
C PRO A 731 -47.72 38.79 -28.80
N SER A 732 -47.14 39.98 -28.55
CA SER A 732 -45.68 40.13 -28.34
C SER A 732 -45.17 39.43 -27.07
N VAL A 733 -46.05 39.13 -26.10
CA VAL A 733 -45.69 38.51 -24.82
C VAL A 733 -46.09 37.04 -24.70
N ASN A 734 -46.87 36.51 -25.65
CA ASN A 734 -47.40 35.14 -25.61
C ASN A 734 -46.47 34.08 -26.21
N LEU A 735 -45.27 34.48 -26.65
CA LEU A 735 -44.23 33.59 -27.17
C LEU A 735 -44.69 32.70 -28.35
N GLU A 736 -45.68 33.14 -29.14
CA GLU A 736 -46.28 32.31 -30.19
C GLU A 736 -45.27 31.80 -31.23
N GLY A 737 -44.30 32.65 -31.61
CA GLY A 737 -43.22 32.27 -32.52
C GLY A 737 -42.34 31.16 -31.96
N LEU A 738 -41.97 31.25 -30.68
CA LEU A 738 -41.16 30.24 -29.99
C LEU A 738 -41.93 28.91 -29.86
N LEU A 739 -43.20 28.96 -29.47
CA LEU A 739 -44.05 27.76 -29.34
C LEU A 739 -44.21 27.02 -30.67
N LYS A 740 -44.47 27.74 -31.77
CA LYS A 740 -44.53 27.15 -33.13
C LYS A 740 -43.17 26.58 -33.57
N GLY A 741 -42.08 27.25 -33.21
CA GLY A 741 -40.72 26.76 -33.45
C GLY A 741 -40.44 25.46 -32.70
N LEU A 742 -40.84 25.37 -31.43
CA LEU A 742 -40.74 24.18 -30.57
C LEU A 742 -41.47 22.98 -31.18
N GLU A 743 -42.75 23.13 -31.50
CA GLU A 743 -43.52 22.04 -32.11
C GLU A 743 -42.89 21.52 -33.41
N LYS A 744 -42.34 22.43 -34.23
CA LYS A 744 -41.68 22.08 -35.48
C LYS A 744 -40.33 21.38 -35.26
N ALA A 745 -39.52 21.84 -34.30
CA ALA A 745 -38.19 21.30 -34.05
C ALA A 745 -38.25 19.91 -33.43
N VAL A 746 -39.12 19.69 -32.44
CA VAL A 746 -39.23 18.40 -31.76
C VAL A 746 -40.21 17.43 -32.43
N ASN A 747 -40.96 17.89 -33.44
CA ASN A 747 -42.00 17.11 -34.12
C ASN A 747 -43.04 16.49 -33.17
N ILE A 748 -43.36 17.19 -32.07
CA ILE A 748 -44.35 16.80 -31.06
C ILE A 748 -45.30 17.99 -30.85
N LYS A 749 -46.60 17.74 -30.97
CA LYS A 749 -47.65 18.71 -30.67
C LYS A 749 -47.79 18.92 -29.17
N MET A 750 -48.04 20.16 -28.74
CA MET A 750 -48.34 20.47 -27.34
C MET A 750 -49.61 19.72 -26.87
N LYS A 751 -49.62 19.30 -25.60
CA LYS A 751 -50.74 18.57 -24.99
C LYS A 751 -52.03 19.39 -25.03
N ASP A 752 -51.95 20.67 -24.71
CA ASP A 752 -53.05 21.62 -24.86
C ASP A 752 -52.84 22.49 -26.11
N GLN A 753 -53.68 22.27 -27.13
CA GLN A 753 -53.63 23.02 -28.38
C GLN A 753 -54.12 24.47 -28.25
N ASN A 754 -54.81 24.80 -27.15
CA ASN A 754 -55.25 26.15 -26.83
C ASN A 754 -54.35 26.83 -25.79
N TYR A 755 -53.20 26.22 -25.46
CA TYR A 755 -52.28 26.75 -24.46
C TYR A 755 -51.81 28.16 -24.85
N LYS A 756 -52.00 29.10 -23.92
CA LYS A 756 -51.40 30.43 -23.98
C LYS A 756 -50.33 30.53 -22.91
N PHE A 757 -49.20 31.14 -23.27
CA PHE A 757 -48.09 31.33 -22.34
C PHE A 757 -48.49 32.17 -21.11
N VAL A 758 -49.34 33.18 -21.31
CA VAL A 758 -49.98 33.95 -20.24
C VAL A 758 -51.33 33.31 -19.89
N ARG A 759 -51.39 32.59 -18.76
CA ARG A 759 -52.53 31.70 -18.40
C ARG A 759 -53.65 32.38 -17.60
N ARG A 760 -53.37 32.76 -16.33
CA ARG A 760 -54.39 33.27 -15.38
C ARG A 760 -54.07 34.64 -14.76
N GLY A 761 -52.79 34.94 -14.56
CA GLY A 761 -52.34 36.23 -14.03
C GLY A 761 -52.90 36.60 -12.66
N ASP A 762 -53.11 35.61 -11.79
CA ASP A 762 -53.70 35.77 -10.47
C ASP A 762 -52.78 35.27 -9.34
N CYS A 763 -53.07 35.68 -8.11
CA CYS A 763 -52.41 35.20 -6.89
C CYS A 763 -53.34 34.25 -6.13
N GLY A 764 -52.80 33.21 -5.49
CA GLY A 764 -53.60 32.22 -4.78
C GLY A 764 -54.25 31.16 -5.68
N GLY A 765 -53.94 31.15 -6.98
CA GLY A 765 -54.54 30.24 -7.95
C GLY A 765 -54.14 28.78 -7.74
N PHE A 766 -53.08 28.51 -6.97
CA PHE A 766 -52.71 27.16 -6.54
C PHE A 766 -53.83 26.45 -5.76
N ARG A 767 -54.74 27.18 -5.08
CA ARG A 767 -55.86 26.60 -4.32
C ARG A 767 -56.87 25.87 -5.21
N ASP A 768 -56.93 26.21 -6.49
CA ASP A 768 -57.83 25.55 -7.45
C ASP A 768 -57.29 24.20 -7.95
N GLU A 769 -55.98 23.93 -7.77
CA GLU A 769 -55.27 22.82 -8.42
C GLU A 769 -54.51 21.92 -7.44
N MET A 770 -54.07 22.45 -6.30
CA MET A 770 -53.41 21.68 -5.24
C MET A 770 -54.44 21.16 -4.24
N SER A 771 -54.26 19.93 -3.76
CA SER A 771 -54.99 19.43 -2.59
C SER A 771 -54.53 20.12 -1.31
N ASP A 772 -55.39 20.14 -0.28
CA ASP A 772 -55.04 20.70 1.03
C ASP A 772 -53.80 20.03 1.64
N GLU A 773 -53.65 18.71 1.45
CA GLU A 773 -52.46 17.96 1.87
C GLU A 773 -51.19 18.46 1.18
N LEU A 774 -51.26 18.74 -0.13
CA LEU A 774 -50.11 19.24 -0.87
C LEU A 774 -49.76 20.68 -0.45
N ILE A 775 -50.76 21.52 -0.22
CA ILE A 775 -50.55 22.88 0.31
C ILE A 775 -49.83 22.81 1.66
N GLU A 776 -50.28 21.95 2.58
CA GLU A 776 -49.64 21.75 3.89
C GLU A 776 -48.18 21.27 3.75
N ARG A 777 -47.89 20.38 2.78
CA ARG A 777 -46.52 19.94 2.49
C ARG A 777 -45.63 21.08 2.02
N PHE A 778 -46.12 21.94 1.12
CA PHE A 778 -45.39 23.14 0.68
C PHE A 778 -45.15 24.13 1.82
N ASP A 779 -46.13 24.29 2.71
CA ASP A 779 -46.01 25.16 3.88
C ASP A 779 -44.94 24.64 4.83
N LYS A 780 -44.99 23.35 5.21
CA LYS A 780 -43.96 22.71 6.05
C LYS A 780 -42.57 22.75 5.43
N TRP A 781 -42.47 22.51 4.12
CA TRP A 781 -41.21 22.63 3.37
C TRP A 781 -40.65 24.04 3.46
N THR A 782 -41.50 25.05 3.24
CA THR A 782 -41.06 26.45 3.31
C THR A 782 -40.69 26.86 4.74
N GLU A 783 -41.43 26.44 5.76
CA GLU A 783 -41.07 26.71 7.16
C GLU A 783 -39.72 26.07 7.53
N SER A 784 -39.50 24.82 7.10
CA SER A 784 -38.23 24.11 7.29
C SER A 784 -37.07 24.86 6.65
N GLU A 785 -37.22 25.26 5.38
CA GLU A 785 -36.18 25.97 4.65
C GLU A 785 -35.90 27.35 5.24
N MET A 786 -36.94 28.10 5.63
CA MET A 786 -36.77 29.38 6.31
C MET A 786 -36.00 29.25 7.63
N LYS A 787 -36.26 28.18 8.40
CA LYS A 787 -35.53 27.90 9.65
C LYS A 787 -34.09 27.49 9.35
N ARG A 788 -33.86 26.63 8.36
CA ARG A 788 -32.54 26.14 7.95
C ARG A 788 -31.64 27.27 7.45
N LEU A 789 -32.20 28.19 6.68
CA LEU A 789 -31.50 29.33 6.08
C LEU A 789 -31.46 30.58 6.97
N ASN A 790 -32.07 30.53 8.16
CA ASN A 790 -32.16 31.65 9.09
C ASN A 790 -32.76 32.92 8.44
N CYS A 791 -33.87 32.75 7.72
CA CYS A 791 -34.54 33.82 6.98
C CYS A 791 -35.13 34.90 7.91
N GLU A 792 -35.09 36.14 7.44
CA GLU A 792 -35.76 37.29 8.08
C GLU A 792 -37.30 37.07 8.14
N PRO A 793 -38.00 37.51 9.21
CA PRO A 793 -39.44 37.29 9.35
C PRO A 793 -40.29 37.88 8.21
N GLU A 794 -39.84 38.97 7.59
CA GLU A 794 -40.54 39.65 6.50
C GLU A 794 -40.67 38.77 5.24
N LEU A 795 -39.74 37.83 5.02
CA LEU A 795 -39.83 36.87 3.91
C LEU A 795 -41.07 35.96 4.01
N LYS A 796 -41.65 35.81 5.21
CA LYS A 796 -42.88 35.02 5.37
C LYS A 796 -44.02 35.59 4.55
N GLU A 797 -44.08 36.91 4.38
CA GLU A 797 -45.16 37.55 3.61
C GLU A 797 -45.11 37.15 2.13
N ILE A 798 -43.91 36.91 1.60
CA ILE A 798 -43.68 36.44 0.23
C ILE A 798 -44.06 34.96 0.09
N PHE A 799 -43.67 34.14 1.06
CA PHE A 799 -43.81 32.69 0.96
C PHE A 799 -45.19 32.14 1.37
N PHE A 800 -45.93 32.83 2.24
CA PHE A 800 -47.18 32.29 2.81
C PHE A 800 -48.47 32.99 2.35
N LEU A 801 -48.40 34.06 1.55
CA LEU A 801 -49.57 34.87 1.13
C LEU A 801 -50.46 35.24 2.33
N ASN A 802 -50.15 36.37 2.98
CA ASN A 802 -51.02 36.87 4.05
C ASN A 802 -52.40 37.25 3.50
N GLU A 803 -53.47 36.63 4.00
CA GLU A 803 -54.87 37.00 3.75
C GLU A 803 -55.26 38.29 4.49
N LYS A 804 -54.47 39.36 4.33
CA LYS A 804 -54.78 40.69 4.92
C LYS A 804 -55.46 41.63 3.93
#